data_AF-D7L999-F1
#
_entry.id   AF-D7L999-F1
#
_cell.length_a   1.000
_cell.length_b   1.000
_cell.length_c   1.000
_cell.angle_alpha   90.00
_cell.angle_beta   90.00
_cell.angle_gamma   90.00
#
_symmetry.space_group_name_H-M   'P 1'
#
loop_
_entity.id
_entity.type
_entity.pdbx_description
1 polymer ?
#
loop_
_entity_poly.entity_id
_entity_poly.type
_entity_poly.pdbx_seq_one_letter_code
_entity_poly.pdbx_strand_id
1 'polypeptide(L)'
;MSGIAEVLVAVGDDIFLVEEDMVQTIRFDEPSVDDSEMQNDDSGNLIGVMETKQIAINYSCESALPPQQMAWCGMDSVLLYWDEDLMMVGDPVHYFYDEPVILIPECDGVRILSNTNLEFLQRVPDSTESIFKIGSTSPAALLYDALDHFDRRSAKADENLRLIRSSLSEAVESCIDAAGHEFDVTRQRALVRAASYGQAFCSNFQRDRVQETCRTLRVLNAVCDSAIGIPLSIQQYKLLTPVVLISRLINANCHFLALRISEYLDMNKEVVIMHWACAKITASPSTPDSHLLEILLDKLQLCKGISYAAVATHADNCGRRKLAAMLVEHEPRSTKQVPLLLSIGEEDTALVKATESGDTDLVYLVIFHIWQKRPPLEFFAMIQGRVLARDLFVAYARCHKHEFLKDFFLSTGLIHVVAFLLWKESWDMGINPMASKGSPLHGPRIKLIEKARNLFSQTKEHTFESKAAEEHAKLLKIQHELEACTKQAIFVDSSINDTIRTCIVLGNNRAAIKVKTEFKVSDKRWYWLKAFALARIKDWAALEKFSKEKRPPMGFRPFVEACIDADEKAEALKYIPKLSDLVERGEAYARIGMAKEAADCAAQANDGGELLERFRKTFVQNAIFDTLKMPFQGAS
;
A
#
# COMPACT_ATOMS: atom_id res chain seq x y z
N MET A 1 5.83 -6.20 48.26
CA MET A 1 5.69 -7.50 48.94
C MET A 1 4.48 -8.15 48.30
N SER A 2 4.70 -9.06 47.36
CA SER A 2 3.66 -9.90 46.78
C SER A 2 3.57 -11.16 47.64
N GLY A 3 2.86 -11.06 48.76
CA GLY A 3 2.40 -12.26 49.46
C GLY A 3 1.16 -12.73 48.71
N ILE A 4 1.28 -13.81 47.94
CA ILE A 4 0.11 -14.51 47.43
C ILE A 4 -0.40 -15.27 48.66
N ALA A 5 -1.52 -14.82 49.24
CA ALA A 5 -2.15 -15.53 50.35
C ALA A 5 -2.73 -16.83 49.79
N GLU A 6 -2.10 -17.95 50.12
CA GLU A 6 -2.59 -19.29 49.76
C GLU A 6 -3.62 -19.71 50.83
N VAL A 7 -4.85 -20.01 50.43
CA VAL A 7 -5.84 -20.61 51.34
C VAL A 7 -5.89 -22.11 51.14
N LEU A 8 -5.57 -22.84 52.20
CA LEU A 8 -5.69 -24.28 52.28
C LEU A 8 -6.96 -24.62 53.05
N VAL A 9 -7.85 -25.39 52.43
CA VAL A 9 -9.06 -25.91 53.06
C VAL A 9 -8.95 -27.42 53.14
N ALA A 10 -8.80 -27.95 54.34
CA ALA A 10 -8.91 -29.36 54.62
C ALA A 10 -10.38 -29.73 54.78
N VAL A 11 -10.85 -30.71 54.01
CA VAL A 11 -12.16 -31.37 54.19
C VAL A 11 -11.93 -32.87 54.26
N GLY A 12 -12.16 -33.48 55.43
CA GLY A 12 -11.85 -34.89 55.63
C GLY A 12 -10.37 -35.19 55.41
N ASP A 13 -10.04 -36.10 54.49
CA ASP A 13 -8.65 -36.50 54.16
C ASP A 13 -8.03 -35.69 52.98
N ASP A 14 -8.80 -34.82 52.33
CA ASP A 14 -8.36 -34.06 51.15
C ASP A 14 -8.11 -32.56 51.50
N ILE A 15 -7.06 -31.96 50.93
CA ILE A 15 -6.74 -30.52 51.07
C ILE A 15 -6.95 -29.81 49.73
N PHE A 16 -7.66 -28.69 49.75
CA PHE A 16 -7.93 -27.85 48.59
C PHE A 16 -7.14 -26.55 48.71
N LEU A 17 -6.38 -26.20 47.66
CA LEU A 17 -5.73 -24.91 47.52
C LEU A 17 -6.64 -23.97 46.72
N VAL A 18 -6.94 -22.80 47.28
CA VAL A 18 -7.69 -21.74 46.62
C VAL A 18 -6.74 -20.62 46.23
N GLU A 19 -6.39 -20.54 44.95
CA GLU A 19 -5.66 -19.41 44.35
C GLU A 19 -6.64 -18.36 43.80
N GLU A 20 -6.14 -17.17 43.48
CA GLU A 20 -6.93 -16.00 43.03
C GLU A 20 -7.89 -16.32 41.86
N ASP A 21 -7.53 -17.26 40.98
CA ASP A 21 -8.29 -17.62 39.78
C ASP A 21 -8.75 -19.09 39.71
N MET A 22 -8.36 -19.96 40.65
CA MET A 22 -8.54 -21.42 40.55
C MET A 22 -8.66 -22.10 41.92
N VAL A 23 -9.52 -23.11 42.02
CA VAL A 23 -9.51 -24.09 43.13
C VAL A 23 -8.83 -25.37 42.63
N GLN A 24 -7.73 -25.77 43.25
CA GLN A 24 -7.00 -27.00 42.93
C GLN A 24 -7.04 -27.98 44.10
N THR A 25 -7.32 -29.25 43.83
CA THR A 25 -7.22 -30.31 44.83
C THR A 25 -5.76 -30.74 44.96
N ILE A 26 -5.20 -30.65 46.16
CA ILE A 26 -3.84 -31.11 46.47
C ILE A 26 -3.95 -32.31 47.41
N ARG A 27 -3.51 -33.48 46.94
CA ARG A 27 -3.26 -34.63 47.81
C ARG A 27 -1.78 -34.61 48.19
N PHE A 28 -1.47 -34.44 49.47
CA PHE A 28 -0.11 -34.63 49.95
C PHE A 28 0.19 -36.14 49.98
N ASP A 29 1.00 -36.59 49.03
CA ASP A 29 1.62 -37.91 49.12
C ASP A 29 2.76 -37.81 50.15
N GLU A 30 2.49 -38.32 51.36
CA GLU A 30 3.36 -38.45 52.55
C GLU A 30 3.68 -37.18 53.37
N PRO A 31 3.69 -37.29 54.73
CA PRO A 31 3.85 -36.13 55.61
C PRO A 31 5.31 -35.71 55.66
N SER A 32 5.60 -34.45 55.31
CA SER A 32 6.91 -33.86 55.49
C SER A 32 6.89 -32.98 56.73
N VAL A 33 7.61 -33.44 57.75
CA VAL A 33 7.96 -32.83 59.05
C VAL A 33 7.89 -31.29 59.11
N ASP A 34 6.67 -30.77 59.16
CA ASP A 34 6.17 -29.59 59.91
C ASP A 34 4.61 -29.63 59.98
N ASP A 35 3.99 -30.76 59.64
CA ASP A 35 2.54 -31.02 59.55
C ASP A 35 1.82 -31.10 60.92
N SER A 36 2.47 -30.76 62.02
CA SER A 36 1.89 -30.88 63.36
C SER A 36 0.87 -29.79 63.73
N GLU A 37 0.76 -28.72 62.92
CA GLU A 37 -0.25 -27.67 63.13
C GLU A 37 -1.51 -27.83 62.26
N MET A 38 -1.52 -28.77 61.29
CA MET A 38 -2.68 -29.08 60.45
C MET A 38 -3.26 -30.48 60.70
N GLN A 39 -3.14 -30.98 61.93
CA GLN A 39 -3.88 -32.19 62.32
C GLN A 39 -5.37 -31.85 62.44
N ASN A 40 -6.20 -32.56 61.67
CA ASN A 40 -7.65 -32.57 61.79
C ASN A 40 -8.07 -32.73 63.27
N ASP A 41 -8.63 -31.68 63.87
CA ASP A 41 -9.50 -31.85 65.03
C ASP A 41 -10.74 -32.63 64.58
N ASP A 42 -11.32 -33.43 65.48
CA ASP A 42 -12.40 -34.43 65.28
C ASP A 42 -13.73 -33.90 64.62
N SER A 43 -13.75 -32.68 64.09
CA SER A 43 -14.86 -32.05 63.36
C SER A 43 -14.60 -31.79 61.86
N GLY A 44 -13.43 -32.14 61.33
CA GLY A 44 -13.26 -32.46 59.91
C GLY A 44 -13.25 -31.31 58.88
N ASN A 45 -13.16 -30.04 59.28
CA ASN A 45 -12.88 -28.93 58.35
C ASN A 45 -11.89 -27.93 58.95
N LEU A 46 -10.84 -27.58 58.22
CA LEU A 46 -9.80 -26.64 58.64
C LEU A 46 -9.50 -25.68 57.48
N ILE A 47 -9.70 -24.38 57.67
CA ILE A 47 -9.39 -23.34 56.67
C ILE A 47 -8.24 -22.53 57.20
N GLY A 48 -7.06 -22.63 56.58
CA GLY A 48 -5.88 -21.84 56.91
C GLY A 48 -5.54 -20.86 55.79
N VAL A 49 -5.59 -19.56 56.08
CA VAL A 49 -5.00 -18.52 55.22
C VAL A 49 -3.51 -18.43 55.56
N MET A 50 -2.62 -18.74 54.61
CA MET A 50 -1.17 -18.66 54.81
C MET A 50 -0.64 -17.32 54.28
N GLU A 51 -0.50 -16.33 55.16
CA GLU A 51 0.48 -15.25 54.96
C GLU A 51 1.70 -15.58 55.83
N THR A 52 2.79 -16.02 55.21
CA THR A 52 4.09 -16.30 55.87
C THR A 52 4.08 -17.45 56.90
N LYS A 53 3.98 -18.71 56.48
CA LYS A 53 4.22 -19.91 57.33
C LYS A 53 3.44 -19.98 58.66
N GLN A 54 2.45 -19.12 58.88
CA GLN A 54 1.57 -19.12 60.04
C GLN A 54 0.13 -19.20 59.54
N ILE A 55 -0.66 -20.08 60.17
CA ILE A 55 -2.10 -20.20 59.93
C ILE A 55 -2.77 -18.94 60.47
N ALA A 56 -3.26 -18.06 59.60
CA ALA A 56 -3.82 -16.77 60.03
C ALA A 56 -5.26 -16.87 60.56
N ILE A 57 -6.02 -17.86 60.11
CA ILE A 57 -7.41 -18.14 60.53
C ILE A 57 -7.54 -19.66 60.66
N ASN A 58 -8.25 -20.15 61.68
CA ASN A 58 -8.65 -21.55 61.82
C ASN A 58 -10.14 -21.55 62.14
N TYR A 59 -10.95 -22.13 61.24
CA TYR A 59 -12.40 -22.15 61.36
C TYR A 59 -12.98 -23.52 60.98
N SER A 60 -13.74 -24.13 61.88
CA SER A 60 -14.45 -25.40 61.64
C SER A 60 -15.83 -25.13 61.05
N CYS A 61 -16.08 -25.63 59.85
CA CYS A 61 -17.31 -25.35 59.09
C CYS A 61 -18.51 -26.23 59.47
N GLU A 62 -18.44 -27.01 60.55
CA GLU A 62 -19.53 -27.88 61.09
C GLU A 62 -20.27 -28.77 60.06
N SER A 63 -19.69 -29.00 58.87
CA SER A 63 -20.27 -29.80 57.78
C SER A 63 -19.44 -31.05 57.49
N ALA A 64 -20.08 -32.21 57.33
CA ALA A 64 -19.36 -33.45 56.98
C ALA A 64 -19.05 -33.57 55.47
N LEU A 65 -19.53 -32.64 54.64
CA LEU A 65 -19.41 -32.67 53.18
C LEU A 65 -18.55 -31.50 52.68
N PRO A 66 -17.72 -31.68 51.63
CA PRO A 66 -17.00 -30.58 51.01
C PRO A 66 -17.95 -29.57 50.37
N PRO A 67 -17.57 -28.28 50.34
CA PRO A 67 -18.33 -27.27 49.60
C PRO A 67 -18.33 -27.61 48.10
N GLN A 68 -19.46 -27.37 47.45
CA GLN A 68 -19.62 -27.54 46.00
C GLN A 68 -18.82 -26.50 45.22
N GLN A 69 -18.74 -25.28 45.76
CA GLN A 69 -17.97 -24.20 45.18
C GLN A 69 -17.29 -23.38 46.27
N MET A 70 -16.08 -22.91 45.96
CA MET A 70 -15.32 -22.01 46.79
C MET A 70 -14.87 -20.81 45.96
N ALA A 71 -14.95 -19.61 46.53
CA ALA A 71 -14.56 -18.39 45.84
C ALA A 71 -14.01 -17.34 46.81
N TRP A 72 -12.96 -16.64 46.41
CA TRP A 72 -12.47 -15.47 47.13
C TRP A 72 -13.46 -14.31 47.05
N CYS A 73 -13.78 -13.71 48.20
CA CYS A 73 -14.56 -12.49 48.30
C CYS A 73 -13.67 -11.36 48.81
N GLY A 74 -13.08 -10.60 47.87
CA GLY A 74 -12.03 -9.64 48.17
C GLY A 74 -10.73 -10.34 48.58
N MET A 75 -9.91 -9.68 49.40
CA MET A 75 -8.60 -10.21 49.82
C MET A 75 -8.63 -10.94 51.17
N ASP A 76 -9.70 -10.80 51.95
CA ASP A 76 -9.70 -11.16 53.37
C ASP A 76 -10.76 -12.23 53.75
N SER A 77 -11.56 -12.68 52.79
CA SER A 77 -12.64 -13.66 53.06
C SER A 77 -12.84 -14.66 51.94
N VAL A 78 -13.22 -15.87 52.31
CA VAL A 78 -13.53 -16.97 51.37
C VAL A 78 -14.98 -17.39 51.54
N LEU A 79 -15.68 -17.53 50.43
CA LEU A 79 -17.03 -18.06 50.37
C LEU A 79 -17.01 -19.56 50.10
N LEU A 80 -17.83 -20.29 50.83
CA LEU A 80 -18.01 -21.72 50.72
C LEU A 80 -19.49 -22.01 50.51
N TYR A 81 -19.82 -22.65 49.40
CA TYR A 81 -21.19 -22.94 49.01
C TYR A 81 -21.50 -24.43 49.11
N TRP A 82 -22.59 -24.75 49.82
CA TRP A 82 -23.29 -26.03 49.82
C TRP A 82 -24.73 -25.80 49.35
N ASP A 83 -25.41 -26.82 48.81
CA ASP A 83 -26.73 -26.74 48.13
C ASP A 83 -27.64 -25.55 48.53
N GLU A 84 -27.90 -25.34 49.83
CA GLU A 84 -28.74 -24.24 50.33
C GLU A 84 -28.02 -23.23 51.24
N ASP A 85 -26.73 -23.43 51.55
CA ASP A 85 -25.96 -22.63 52.52
C ASP A 85 -24.68 -22.08 51.92
N LEU A 86 -24.56 -20.75 51.91
CA LEU A 86 -23.36 -20.02 51.54
C LEU A 86 -22.75 -19.40 52.80
N MET A 87 -21.59 -19.90 53.20
CA MET A 87 -20.85 -19.42 54.37
C MET A 87 -19.69 -18.52 53.93
N MET A 88 -19.56 -17.36 54.57
CA MET A 88 -18.36 -16.52 54.49
C MET A 88 -17.42 -16.85 55.65
N VAL A 89 -16.15 -17.12 55.35
CA VAL A 89 -15.11 -17.42 56.34
C VAL A 89 -14.12 -16.25 56.43
N GLY A 90 -13.81 -15.83 57.65
CA GLY A 90 -13.05 -14.63 58.00
C GLY A 90 -13.82 -13.73 58.98
N ASP A 91 -15.13 -13.63 58.77
CA ASP A 91 -16.13 -13.16 59.73
C ASP A 91 -17.41 -13.99 59.46
N PRO A 92 -17.76 -14.97 60.31
CA PRO A 92 -18.70 -16.01 59.94
C PRO A 92 -20.13 -15.46 59.75
N VAL A 93 -20.57 -15.45 58.50
CA VAL A 93 -21.93 -15.06 58.09
C VAL A 93 -22.49 -16.12 57.15
N HIS A 94 -23.72 -16.54 57.40
CA HIS A 94 -24.45 -17.51 56.58
C HIS A 94 -25.52 -16.81 55.73
N TYR A 95 -25.60 -17.22 54.47
CA TYR A 95 -26.64 -16.82 53.53
C TYR A 95 -27.34 -18.07 53.01
N PHE A 96 -28.65 -18.15 53.22
CA PHE A 96 -29.45 -19.29 52.79
C PHE A 96 -30.14 -18.99 51.46
N TYR A 97 -30.07 -19.93 50.52
CA TYR A 97 -30.68 -19.82 49.19
C TYR A 97 -31.65 -20.97 48.93
N ASP A 98 -32.85 -20.63 48.47
CA ASP A 98 -33.89 -21.60 48.09
C ASP A 98 -33.66 -22.23 46.70
N GLU A 99 -32.68 -21.73 45.95
CA GLU A 99 -32.33 -22.15 44.58
C GLU A 99 -30.82 -22.38 44.47
N PRO A 100 -30.36 -23.29 43.59
CA PRO A 100 -28.94 -23.48 43.35
C PRO A 100 -28.30 -22.20 42.81
N VAL A 101 -27.14 -21.82 43.37
CA VAL A 101 -26.40 -20.63 42.96
C VAL A 101 -25.02 -20.97 42.41
N ILE A 102 -24.51 -20.08 41.56
CA ILE A 102 -23.14 -20.13 41.04
C ILE A 102 -22.40 -18.89 41.52
N LEU A 103 -21.24 -19.09 42.13
CA LEU A 103 -20.33 -18.03 42.53
C LEU A 103 -19.43 -17.65 41.35
N ILE A 104 -19.29 -16.36 41.09
CA ILE A 104 -18.40 -15.83 40.06
C ILE A 104 -17.47 -14.83 40.76
N PRO A 105 -16.18 -15.16 40.96
CA PRO A 105 -15.25 -14.27 41.62
C PRO A 105 -14.97 -13.03 40.77
N GLU A 106 -14.92 -11.87 41.41
CA GLU A 106 -14.55 -10.58 40.84
C GLU A 106 -13.44 -9.94 41.68
N CYS A 107 -12.79 -8.90 41.17
CA CYS A 107 -11.65 -8.24 41.82
C CYS A 107 -11.93 -7.62 43.20
N ASP A 108 -13.20 -7.45 43.55
CA ASP A 108 -13.66 -6.71 44.73
C ASP A 108 -14.84 -7.39 45.45
N GLY A 109 -15.17 -8.63 45.08
CA GLY A 109 -16.29 -9.37 45.66
C GLY A 109 -16.66 -10.58 44.81
N VAL A 110 -17.84 -11.14 45.05
CA VAL A 110 -18.37 -12.31 44.34
C VAL A 110 -19.76 -12.00 43.81
N ARG A 111 -19.97 -12.27 42.53
CA ARG A 111 -21.31 -12.31 41.93
C ARG A 111 -21.95 -13.65 42.24
N ILE A 112 -23.17 -13.63 42.75
CA ILE A 112 -23.95 -14.82 43.08
C ILE A 112 -25.10 -14.87 42.09
N LEU A 113 -25.05 -15.85 41.20
CA LEU A 113 -26.02 -16.01 40.13
C LEU A 113 -26.97 -17.17 40.49
N SER A 114 -28.25 -16.86 40.65
CA SER A 114 -29.33 -17.86 40.72
C SER A 114 -30.12 -17.92 39.41
N ASN A 115 -31.17 -18.74 39.36
CA ASN A 115 -32.08 -18.76 38.21
C ASN A 115 -32.92 -17.49 38.08
N THR A 116 -33.01 -16.71 39.16
CA THR A 116 -33.94 -15.57 39.30
C THR A 116 -33.23 -14.24 39.51
N ASN A 117 -32.10 -14.23 40.22
CA ASN A 117 -31.41 -13.04 40.69
C ASN A 117 -29.90 -13.09 40.38
N LEU A 118 -29.32 -11.89 40.28
CA LEU A 118 -27.88 -11.69 40.29
C LEU A 118 -27.55 -10.76 41.45
N GLU A 119 -26.87 -11.29 42.45
CA GLU A 119 -26.46 -10.57 43.65
C GLU A 119 -24.95 -10.30 43.61
N PHE A 120 -24.51 -9.26 44.32
CA PHE A 120 -23.10 -8.94 44.46
C PHE A 120 -22.74 -8.83 45.94
N LEU A 121 -21.91 -9.76 46.40
CA LEU A 121 -21.42 -9.83 47.76
C LEU A 121 -20.00 -9.25 47.80
N GLN A 122 -19.82 -8.20 48.60
CA GLN A 122 -18.52 -7.55 48.81
C GLN A 122 -18.37 -7.16 50.27
N ARG A 123 -17.12 -7.06 50.74
CA ARG A 123 -16.82 -6.42 52.02
C ARG A 123 -17.27 -4.95 51.94
N VAL A 124 -17.93 -4.47 53.00
CA VAL A 124 -18.31 -3.05 53.10
C VAL A 124 -17.02 -2.20 53.12
N PRO A 125 -16.84 -1.25 52.20
CA PRO A 125 -15.62 -0.45 52.15
C PRO A 125 -15.45 0.43 53.39
N ASP A 126 -14.20 0.58 53.84
CA ASP A 126 -13.87 1.32 55.07
C ASP A 126 -14.36 2.77 55.04
N SER A 127 -14.36 3.41 53.86
CA SER A 127 -14.90 4.77 53.67
C SER A 127 -16.40 4.83 53.94
N THR A 128 -17.17 3.88 53.41
CA THR A 128 -18.62 3.75 53.69
C THR A 128 -18.88 3.44 55.16
N GLU A 129 -18.15 2.48 55.74
CA GLU A 129 -18.29 2.14 57.17
C GLU A 129 -18.01 3.38 58.04
N SER A 130 -16.91 4.09 57.76
CA SER A 130 -16.51 5.26 58.56
C SER A 130 -17.56 6.37 58.57
N ILE A 131 -18.41 6.47 57.54
CA ILE A 131 -19.45 7.49 57.44
C ILE A 131 -20.75 7.02 58.10
N PHE A 132 -21.18 5.79 57.83
CA PHE A 132 -22.52 5.32 58.23
C PHE A 132 -22.56 4.47 59.51
N LYS A 133 -21.40 4.12 60.09
CA LYS A 133 -21.34 3.43 61.38
C LYS A 133 -22.06 4.25 62.46
N ILE A 134 -22.93 3.57 63.21
CA ILE A 134 -23.74 4.21 64.25
C ILE A 134 -22.81 4.84 65.29
N GLY A 135 -23.00 6.15 65.53
CA GLY A 135 -22.15 6.91 66.46
C GLY A 135 -20.75 7.21 65.94
N SER A 136 -20.52 7.10 64.63
CA SER A 136 -19.24 7.48 64.04
C SER A 136 -18.92 8.96 64.31
N THR A 137 -17.71 9.20 64.76
CA THR A 137 -17.14 10.54 64.96
C THR A 137 -16.00 10.82 63.96
N SER A 138 -15.94 10.02 62.88
CA SER A 138 -14.93 10.21 61.84
C SER A 138 -15.09 11.58 61.17
N PRO A 139 -13.99 12.16 60.63
CA PRO A 139 -14.09 13.43 59.90
C PRO A 139 -15.11 13.40 58.74
N ALA A 140 -15.23 12.25 58.06
CA ALA A 140 -16.16 12.06 56.95
C ALA A 140 -17.63 11.97 57.41
N ALA A 141 -17.90 11.28 58.52
CA ALA A 141 -19.24 11.25 59.15
C ALA A 141 -19.66 12.65 59.61
N LEU A 142 -18.77 13.38 60.28
CA LEU A 142 -19.03 14.76 60.71
C LEU A 142 -19.26 15.72 59.55
N LEU A 143 -18.57 15.53 58.42
CA LEU A 143 -18.81 16.29 57.19
C LEU A 143 -20.19 15.97 56.58
N TYR A 144 -20.56 14.69 56.56
CA TYR A 144 -21.87 14.24 56.09
C TYR A 144 -23.00 14.83 56.95
N ASP A 145 -22.85 14.79 58.29
CA ASP A 145 -23.79 15.41 59.23
C ASP A 145 -23.82 16.94 59.12
N ALA A 146 -22.67 17.56 58.87
CA ALA A 146 -22.58 19.01 58.66
C ALA A 146 -23.43 19.45 57.46
N LEU A 147 -23.51 18.63 56.40
CA LEU A 147 -24.40 18.89 55.27
C LEU A 147 -25.88 18.81 55.68
N ASP A 148 -26.30 17.79 56.43
CA ASP A 148 -27.69 17.68 56.91
C ASP A 148 -28.05 18.87 57.83
N HIS A 149 -27.15 19.27 58.72
CA HIS A 149 -27.33 20.47 59.55
C HIS A 149 -27.39 21.75 58.72
N PHE A 150 -26.59 21.85 57.65
CA PHE A 150 -26.62 22.97 56.72
C PHE A 150 -27.98 23.06 56.01
N ASP A 151 -28.51 21.93 55.55
CA ASP A 151 -29.83 21.86 54.91
C ASP A 151 -30.97 22.28 55.84
N ARG A 152 -30.85 21.93 57.13
CA ARG A 152 -31.76 22.35 58.19
C ARG A 152 -31.51 23.78 58.69
N ARG A 153 -30.55 24.51 58.10
CA ARG A 153 -30.14 25.88 58.50
C ARG A 153 -29.71 25.98 59.97
N SER A 154 -29.05 24.95 60.47
CA SER A 154 -28.55 24.88 61.85
C SER A 154 -27.11 25.42 61.93
N ALA A 155 -26.81 26.20 62.97
CA ALA A 155 -25.45 26.69 63.24
C ALA A 155 -24.45 25.55 63.53
N LYS A 156 -24.95 24.36 63.93
CA LYS A 156 -24.13 23.16 64.16
C LYS A 156 -23.34 22.72 62.93
N ALA A 157 -23.75 23.12 61.71
CA ALA A 157 -23.00 22.85 60.50
C ALA A 157 -21.59 23.48 60.52
N ASP A 158 -21.46 24.71 61.02
CA ASP A 158 -20.18 25.41 61.16
C ASP A 158 -19.34 24.83 62.30
N GLU A 159 -19.99 24.41 63.40
CA GLU A 159 -19.32 23.73 64.52
C GLU A 159 -18.65 22.44 64.04
N ASN A 160 -19.38 21.58 63.33
CA ASN A 160 -18.85 20.33 62.79
C ASN A 160 -17.71 20.57 61.79
N LEU A 161 -17.83 21.56 60.90
CA LEU A 161 -16.76 21.92 59.96
C LEU A 161 -15.49 22.42 60.67
N ARG A 162 -15.63 23.20 61.75
CA ARG A 162 -14.48 23.68 62.53
C ARG A 162 -13.76 22.54 63.23
N LEU A 163 -14.50 21.55 63.74
CA LEU A 163 -13.93 20.37 64.40
C LEU A 163 -13.02 19.57 63.44
N ILE A 164 -13.39 19.48 62.16
CA ILE A 164 -12.67 18.69 61.15
C ILE A 164 -11.72 19.50 60.26
N ARG A 165 -11.49 20.79 60.57
CA ARG A 165 -10.75 21.71 59.68
C ARG A 165 -9.37 21.19 59.26
N SER A 166 -8.65 20.50 60.15
CA SER A 166 -7.33 19.95 59.88
C SER A 166 -7.35 18.72 58.96
N SER A 167 -8.44 17.96 58.95
CA SER A 167 -8.61 16.71 58.19
C SER A 167 -9.73 16.81 57.13
N LEU A 168 -10.14 18.02 56.78
CA LEU A 168 -11.28 18.25 55.88
C LEU A 168 -11.02 17.70 54.47
N SER A 169 -9.79 17.80 53.97
CA SER A 169 -9.44 17.24 52.66
C SER A 169 -9.58 15.72 52.63
N GLU A 170 -9.21 15.04 53.72
CA GLU A 170 -9.38 13.59 53.86
C GLU A 170 -10.86 13.23 53.98
N ALA A 171 -11.63 13.99 54.76
CA ALA A 171 -13.08 13.80 54.88
C ALA A 171 -13.80 13.93 53.52
N VAL A 172 -13.43 14.93 52.72
CA VAL A 172 -13.96 15.11 51.36
C VAL A 172 -13.60 13.92 50.49
N GLU A 173 -12.35 13.45 50.51
CA GLU A 173 -11.92 12.28 49.74
C GLU A 173 -12.66 11.00 50.17
N SER A 174 -12.83 10.76 51.47
CA SER A 174 -13.61 9.63 51.99
C SER A 174 -15.08 9.69 51.57
N CYS A 175 -15.70 10.86 51.53
CA CYS A 175 -17.06 11.01 51.00
C CYS A 175 -17.13 10.72 49.48
N ILE A 176 -16.10 11.12 48.72
CA ILE A 176 -16.01 10.82 47.28
C ILE A 176 -15.84 9.32 47.05
N ASP A 177 -14.96 8.69 47.82
CA ASP A 177 -14.66 7.26 47.75
C ASP A 177 -15.90 6.42 48.13
N ALA A 178 -16.52 6.72 49.28
CA ALA A 178 -17.77 6.07 49.69
C ALA A 178 -18.88 6.21 48.64
N ALA A 179 -19.00 7.38 48.00
CA ALA A 179 -19.97 7.57 46.93
C ALA A 179 -19.71 6.64 45.73
N GLY A 180 -18.46 6.28 45.46
CA GLY A 180 -18.05 5.35 44.40
C GLY A 180 -18.47 3.91 44.67
N HIS A 181 -18.62 3.53 45.94
CA HIS A 181 -18.94 2.17 46.36
C HIS A 181 -20.43 1.92 46.62
N GLU A 182 -21.22 2.98 46.82
CA GLU A 182 -22.67 2.87 46.97
C GLU A 182 -23.35 2.58 45.62
N PHE A 183 -24.36 1.72 45.61
CA PHE A 183 -25.22 1.48 44.43
C PHE A 183 -26.53 2.29 44.47
N ASP A 184 -26.97 2.75 45.65
CA ASP A 184 -28.16 3.59 45.76
C ASP A 184 -27.87 5.03 45.31
N VAL A 185 -28.60 5.46 44.28
CA VAL A 185 -28.46 6.79 43.67
C VAL A 185 -28.73 7.91 44.68
N THR A 186 -29.60 7.68 45.67
CA THR A 186 -29.91 8.70 46.68
C THR A 186 -28.73 8.92 47.62
N ARG A 187 -28.13 7.83 48.13
CA ARG A 187 -26.91 7.87 48.95
C ARG A 187 -25.71 8.41 48.19
N GLN A 188 -25.46 7.96 46.95
CA GLN A 188 -24.41 8.51 46.08
C GLN A 188 -24.52 10.03 45.96
N ARG A 189 -25.72 10.56 45.69
CA ARG A 189 -25.97 12.01 45.59
C ARG A 189 -25.69 12.73 46.91
N ALA A 190 -26.11 12.17 48.04
CA ALA A 190 -25.87 12.77 49.35
C ALA A 190 -24.37 12.86 49.67
N LEU A 191 -23.62 11.78 49.43
CA LEU A 191 -22.17 11.70 49.66
C LEU A 191 -21.39 12.67 48.76
N VAL A 192 -21.70 12.70 47.46
CA VAL A 192 -21.10 13.66 46.51
C VAL A 192 -21.42 15.10 46.91
N ARG A 193 -22.63 15.37 47.40
CA ARG A 193 -23.03 16.70 47.87
C ARG A 193 -22.30 17.09 49.15
N ALA A 194 -22.05 16.15 50.06
CA ALA A 194 -21.24 16.39 51.26
C ALA A 194 -19.79 16.69 50.90
N ALA A 195 -19.23 15.92 49.96
CA ALA A 195 -17.90 16.19 49.40
C ALA A 195 -17.82 17.59 48.74
N SER A 196 -18.81 17.96 47.91
CA SER A 196 -18.87 19.28 47.26
C SER A 196 -19.01 20.41 48.27
N TYR A 197 -19.80 20.20 49.33
CA TYR A 197 -19.94 21.15 50.44
C TYR A 197 -18.60 21.35 51.17
N GLY A 198 -17.93 20.26 51.58
CA GLY A 198 -16.62 20.33 52.24
C GLY A 198 -15.53 20.93 51.35
N GLN A 199 -15.54 20.62 50.06
CA GLN A 199 -14.58 21.13 49.08
C GLN A 199 -14.54 22.66 49.03
N ALA A 200 -15.67 23.34 49.26
CA ALA A 200 -15.75 24.80 49.28
C ALA A 200 -14.89 25.45 50.39
N PHE A 201 -14.55 24.70 51.44
CA PHE A 201 -13.76 25.17 52.58
C PHE A 201 -12.31 24.64 52.55
N CYS A 202 -11.95 23.84 51.55
CA CYS A 202 -10.59 23.36 51.35
C CYS A 202 -9.74 24.38 50.56
N SER A 203 -8.52 24.66 51.01
CA SER A 203 -7.60 25.55 50.29
C SER A 203 -6.84 24.85 49.15
N ASN A 204 -6.48 23.57 49.31
CA ASN A 204 -5.59 22.83 48.40
C ASN A 204 -6.20 21.50 47.89
N PHE A 205 -7.50 21.45 47.60
CA PHE A 205 -8.15 20.25 47.08
C PHE A 205 -8.35 20.32 45.55
N GLN A 206 -8.11 19.20 44.85
CA GLN A 206 -8.30 19.11 43.40
C GLN A 206 -9.77 19.29 43.04
N ARG A 207 -10.09 20.35 42.31
CA ARG A 207 -11.49 20.71 42.00
C ARG A 207 -12.20 19.67 41.14
N ASP A 208 -11.43 18.97 40.29
CA ASP A 208 -11.97 18.05 39.30
C ASP A 208 -12.39 16.69 39.88
N ARG A 209 -11.92 16.31 41.08
CA ARG A 209 -12.20 14.98 41.67
C ARG A 209 -13.69 14.70 41.84
N VAL A 210 -14.44 15.66 42.40
CA VAL A 210 -15.89 15.52 42.57
C VAL A 210 -16.58 15.41 41.20
N GLN A 211 -16.12 16.19 40.21
CA GLN A 211 -16.67 16.14 38.86
C GLN A 211 -16.38 14.80 38.18
N GLU A 212 -15.17 14.27 38.32
CA GLU A 212 -14.74 12.97 37.78
C GLU A 212 -15.58 11.84 38.38
N THR A 213 -15.74 11.79 39.70
CA THR A 213 -16.60 10.80 40.36
C THR A 213 -18.05 10.92 39.90
N CYS A 214 -18.59 12.14 39.77
CA CYS A 214 -19.93 12.35 39.19
C CYS A 214 -20.03 11.79 37.77
N ARG A 215 -18.98 11.94 36.95
CA ARG A 215 -18.95 11.40 35.58
C ARG A 215 -18.97 9.88 35.59
N THR A 216 -18.14 9.25 36.42
CA THR A 216 -18.07 7.80 36.57
C THR A 216 -19.39 7.22 37.07
N LEU A 217 -19.95 7.77 38.14
CA LEU A 217 -21.22 7.31 38.72
C LEU A 217 -22.39 7.39 37.74
N ARG A 218 -22.44 8.43 36.90
CA ARG A 218 -23.46 8.53 35.85
C ARG A 218 -23.36 7.39 34.83
N VAL A 219 -22.14 6.97 34.47
CA VAL A 219 -21.92 5.85 33.56
C VAL A 219 -22.31 4.54 34.24
N LEU A 220 -21.84 4.30 35.47
CA LEU A 220 -22.18 3.11 36.27
C LEU A 220 -23.68 2.96 36.45
N ASN A 221 -24.37 4.01 36.90
CA ASN A 221 -25.81 3.97 37.09
C ASN A 221 -26.57 3.71 35.78
N ALA A 222 -26.08 4.19 34.64
CA ALA A 222 -26.72 3.96 33.35
C ALA A 222 -26.58 2.50 32.87
N VAL A 223 -25.48 1.83 33.21
CA VAL A 223 -25.26 0.42 32.82
C VAL A 223 -25.82 -0.57 33.85
N CYS A 224 -25.95 -0.14 35.11
CA CYS A 224 -26.64 -0.88 36.17
C CYS A 224 -28.17 -0.89 36.01
N ASP A 225 -28.75 -0.04 35.15
CA ASP A 225 -30.19 -0.04 34.87
C ASP A 225 -30.64 -1.43 34.44
N SER A 226 -31.78 -1.90 34.97
CA SER A 226 -32.25 -3.27 34.75
C SER A 226 -32.55 -3.59 33.29
N ALA A 227 -32.83 -2.57 32.46
CA ALA A 227 -33.01 -2.74 31.02
C ALA A 227 -31.68 -3.01 30.27
N ILE A 228 -30.54 -2.64 30.87
CA ILE A 228 -29.20 -2.84 30.30
C ILE A 228 -28.52 -4.07 30.92
N GLY A 229 -28.62 -4.23 32.24
CA GLY A 229 -28.22 -5.45 32.95
C GLY A 229 -26.71 -5.67 33.04
N ILE A 230 -25.90 -4.60 33.12
CA ILE A 230 -24.44 -4.69 33.31
C ILE A 230 -24.05 -3.99 34.62
N PRO A 231 -24.37 -4.59 35.78
CA PRO A 231 -24.00 -4.02 37.08
C PRO A 231 -22.49 -4.09 37.28
N LEU A 232 -21.86 -2.93 37.45
CA LEU A 232 -20.42 -2.80 37.67
C LEU A 232 -20.15 -2.00 38.93
N SER A 233 -19.19 -2.47 39.72
CA SER A 233 -18.57 -1.63 40.75
C SER A 233 -17.61 -0.62 40.11
N ILE A 234 -17.22 0.40 40.89
CA ILE A 234 -16.23 1.37 40.44
C ILE A 234 -14.84 0.74 40.20
N GLN A 235 -14.47 -0.31 40.96
CA GLN A 235 -13.20 -1.01 40.80
C GLN A 235 -13.18 -1.85 39.53
N GLN A 236 -14.25 -2.61 39.30
CA GLN A 236 -14.45 -3.36 38.06
C GLN A 236 -14.44 -2.44 36.84
N TYR A 237 -15.11 -1.28 36.91
CA TYR A 237 -15.10 -0.30 35.81
C TYR A 237 -13.70 0.27 35.54
N LYS A 238 -12.91 0.57 36.58
CA LYS A 238 -11.53 1.04 36.44
C LYS A 238 -10.63 0.00 35.78
N LEU A 239 -10.75 -1.28 36.16
CA LEU A 239 -9.98 -2.38 35.58
C LEU A 239 -10.43 -2.72 34.15
N LEU A 240 -11.75 -2.81 33.93
CA LEU A 240 -12.35 -3.08 32.63
C LEU A 240 -12.01 -1.99 31.61
N THR A 241 -11.96 -0.74 32.07
CA THR A 241 -11.84 0.49 31.29
C THR A 241 -13.11 0.86 30.51
N PRO A 242 -13.32 2.16 30.22
CA PRO A 242 -14.47 2.62 29.43
C PRO A 242 -14.50 2.03 28.01
N VAL A 243 -13.34 1.77 27.39
CA VAL A 243 -13.25 1.25 26.02
C VAL A 243 -13.85 -0.14 25.93
N VAL A 244 -13.52 -1.02 26.89
CA VAL A 244 -14.07 -2.39 26.89
C VAL A 244 -15.55 -2.38 27.27
N LEU A 245 -15.98 -1.47 28.15
CA LEU A 245 -17.41 -1.30 28.44
C LEU A 245 -18.20 -0.96 27.17
N ILE A 246 -17.71 -0.01 26.36
CA ILE A 246 -18.33 0.32 25.07
C ILE A 246 -18.39 -0.91 24.15
N SER A 247 -17.31 -1.70 24.07
CA SER A 247 -17.29 -2.95 23.31
C SER A 247 -18.32 -3.98 23.80
N ARG A 248 -18.52 -4.12 25.11
CA ARG A 248 -19.57 -4.99 25.68
C ARG A 248 -20.97 -4.49 25.32
N LEU A 249 -21.21 -3.20 25.43
CA LEU A 249 -22.51 -2.59 25.08
C LEU A 249 -22.86 -2.75 23.60
N ILE A 250 -21.90 -2.58 22.68
CA ILE A 250 -22.18 -2.76 21.24
C ILE A 250 -22.44 -4.23 20.89
N ASN A 251 -21.76 -5.17 21.55
CA ASN A 251 -21.98 -6.61 21.39
C ASN A 251 -23.36 -7.03 21.92
N ALA A 252 -23.85 -6.37 22.97
CA ALA A 252 -25.20 -6.52 23.50
C ALA A 252 -26.28 -5.77 22.68
N ASN A 253 -25.91 -5.16 21.55
CA ASN A 253 -26.76 -4.31 20.71
C ASN A 253 -27.33 -3.05 21.40
N CYS A 254 -26.74 -2.62 22.51
CA CYS A 254 -27.07 -1.37 23.20
C CYS A 254 -26.39 -0.15 22.55
N HIS A 255 -26.47 -0.01 21.22
CA HIS A 255 -25.71 1.01 20.47
C HIS A 255 -26.03 2.45 20.87
N PHE A 256 -27.29 2.75 21.20
CA PHE A 256 -27.69 4.10 21.62
C PHE A 256 -27.00 4.51 22.94
N LEU A 257 -27.05 3.63 23.94
CA LEU A 257 -26.38 3.90 25.22
C LEU A 257 -24.86 4.00 25.04
N ALA A 258 -24.26 3.09 24.27
CA ALA A 258 -22.84 3.14 23.94
C ALA A 258 -22.46 4.49 23.29
N LEU A 259 -23.26 4.97 22.33
CA LEU A 259 -23.02 6.25 21.68
C LEU A 259 -23.11 7.42 22.67
N ARG A 260 -24.11 7.43 23.55
CA ARG A 260 -24.30 8.49 24.57
C ARG A 260 -23.18 8.49 25.61
N ILE A 261 -22.70 7.32 26.02
CA ILE A 261 -21.55 7.20 26.94
C ILE A 261 -20.28 7.69 26.24
N SER A 262 -20.02 7.27 24.99
CA SER A 262 -18.87 7.76 24.23
C SER A 262 -18.91 9.27 24.03
N GLU A 263 -20.08 9.86 23.79
CA GLU A 263 -20.26 11.31 23.73
C GLU A 263 -19.96 12.02 25.05
N TYR A 264 -20.42 11.43 26.15
CA TYR A 264 -20.24 11.99 27.49
C TYR A 264 -18.79 11.91 27.99
N LEU A 265 -18.06 10.88 27.56
CA LEU A 265 -16.67 10.65 27.90
C LEU A 265 -15.69 11.24 26.88
N ASP A 266 -16.19 11.87 25.82
CA ASP A 266 -15.39 12.41 24.70
C ASP A 266 -14.51 11.33 24.01
N MET A 267 -15.08 10.15 23.82
CA MET A 267 -14.43 8.99 23.20
C MET A 267 -14.77 8.86 21.71
N ASN A 268 -13.97 8.09 20.97
CA ASN A 268 -14.24 7.82 19.56
C ASN A 268 -15.57 7.07 19.38
N LYS A 269 -16.47 7.66 18.60
CA LYS A 269 -17.81 7.14 18.29
C LYS A 269 -17.83 6.22 17.06
N GLU A 270 -16.76 6.21 16.26
CA GLU A 270 -16.66 5.47 15.00
C GLU A 270 -16.97 3.99 15.18
N VAL A 271 -16.38 3.35 16.18
CA VAL A 271 -16.57 1.92 16.46
C VAL A 271 -18.04 1.59 16.73
N VAL A 272 -18.75 2.44 17.47
CA VAL A 272 -20.17 2.25 17.81
C VAL A 272 -21.04 2.36 16.56
N ILE A 273 -20.81 3.41 15.76
CA ILE A 273 -21.61 3.66 14.55
C ILE A 273 -21.34 2.59 13.49
N MET A 274 -20.09 2.16 13.32
CA MET A 274 -19.73 1.09 12.40
C MET A 274 -20.40 -0.24 12.80
N HIS A 275 -20.29 -0.61 14.07
CA HIS A 275 -20.94 -1.83 14.56
C HIS A 275 -22.45 -1.77 14.40
N TRP A 276 -23.07 -0.63 14.74
CA TRP A 276 -24.50 -0.41 14.52
C TRP A 276 -24.87 -0.55 13.04
N ALA A 277 -24.10 0.03 12.12
CA ALA A 277 -24.37 -0.04 10.68
C ALA A 277 -24.34 -1.49 10.19
N CYS A 278 -23.34 -2.26 10.59
CA CYS A 278 -23.24 -3.69 10.27
C CYS A 278 -24.42 -4.48 10.86
N ALA A 279 -24.74 -4.27 12.14
CA ALA A 279 -25.88 -4.91 12.79
C ALA A 279 -27.22 -4.56 12.11
N LYS A 280 -27.39 -3.30 11.69
CA LYS A 280 -28.59 -2.83 11.00
C LYS A 280 -28.76 -3.48 9.62
N ILE A 281 -27.67 -3.68 8.88
CA ILE A 281 -27.68 -4.39 7.59
C ILE A 281 -28.10 -5.86 7.81
N THR A 282 -27.48 -6.53 8.78
CA THR A 282 -27.81 -7.93 9.10
C THR A 282 -29.25 -8.10 9.56
N ALA A 283 -29.78 -7.16 10.36
CA ALA A 283 -31.14 -7.22 10.87
C ALA A 283 -32.23 -6.84 9.87
N SER A 284 -31.88 -6.29 8.69
CA SER A 284 -32.86 -5.72 7.75
C SER A 284 -32.87 -6.42 6.38
N PRO A 285 -32.98 -7.77 6.28
CA PRO A 285 -32.87 -8.50 5.01
C PRO A 285 -34.00 -8.20 4.01
N SER A 286 -35.16 -7.74 4.46
CA SER A 286 -36.32 -7.40 3.62
C SER A 286 -36.39 -5.94 3.18
N THR A 287 -35.53 -5.07 3.73
CA THR A 287 -35.56 -3.62 3.41
C THR A 287 -34.86 -3.36 2.08
N PRO A 288 -35.46 -2.56 1.17
CA PRO A 288 -34.81 -2.17 -0.09
C PRO A 288 -33.48 -1.45 0.13
N ASP A 289 -32.48 -1.72 -0.72
CA ASP A 289 -31.12 -1.20 -0.56
C ASP A 289 -31.04 0.32 -0.60
N SER A 290 -31.86 1.00 -1.43
CA SER A 290 -31.89 2.48 -1.49
C SER A 290 -32.35 3.11 -0.18
N HIS A 291 -33.40 2.57 0.43
CA HIS A 291 -33.92 3.08 1.69
C HIS A 291 -32.98 2.75 2.86
N LEU A 292 -32.36 1.55 2.84
CA LEU A 292 -31.38 1.19 3.84
C LEU A 292 -30.13 2.09 3.75
N LEU A 293 -29.69 2.44 2.55
CA LEU A 293 -28.60 3.39 2.34
C LEU A 293 -28.90 4.76 2.97
N GLU A 294 -30.10 5.33 2.75
CA GLU A 294 -30.49 6.62 3.35
C GLU A 294 -30.39 6.60 4.88
N ILE A 295 -30.88 5.52 5.51
CA ILE A 295 -30.81 5.34 6.97
C ILE A 295 -29.35 5.26 7.45
N LEU A 296 -28.51 4.52 6.72
CA LEU A 296 -27.09 4.37 7.05
C LEU A 296 -26.35 5.69 6.90
N LEU A 297 -26.56 6.42 5.80
CA LEU A 297 -25.91 7.70 5.54
C LEU A 297 -26.28 8.75 6.59
N ASP A 298 -27.54 8.80 7.03
CA ASP A 298 -28.00 9.73 8.08
C ASP A 298 -27.20 9.60 9.39
N LYS A 299 -26.76 8.37 9.72
CA LYS A 299 -26.00 8.10 10.94
C LYS A 299 -24.48 8.09 10.71
N LEU A 300 -24.01 7.61 9.56
CA LEU A 300 -22.57 7.59 9.24
C LEU A 300 -22.00 9.01 9.09
N GLN A 301 -22.80 9.97 8.61
CA GLN A 301 -22.37 11.38 8.51
C GLN A 301 -22.11 12.05 9.86
N LEU A 302 -22.54 11.46 10.99
CA LEU A 302 -22.31 12.00 12.33
C LEU A 302 -20.82 12.01 12.70
N CYS A 303 -20.00 11.19 12.04
CA CYS A 303 -18.57 11.12 12.25
C CYS A 303 -17.82 11.46 10.96
N LYS A 304 -17.10 12.58 10.99
CA LYS A 304 -16.27 13.03 9.87
C LYS A 304 -15.10 12.07 9.69
N GLY A 305 -14.99 11.45 8.51
CA GLY A 305 -13.87 10.58 8.14
C GLY A 305 -14.08 9.07 8.35
N ILE A 306 -15.32 8.63 8.66
CA ILE A 306 -15.64 7.20 8.70
C ILE A 306 -15.27 6.52 7.38
N SER A 307 -14.69 5.32 7.47
CA SER A 307 -14.52 4.46 6.32
C SER A 307 -15.81 3.71 5.99
N TYR A 308 -16.45 4.08 4.88
CA TYR A 308 -17.58 3.34 4.31
C TYR A 308 -17.17 1.96 3.81
N ALA A 309 -15.88 1.79 3.47
CA ALA A 309 -15.35 0.54 2.94
C ALA A 309 -15.66 -0.68 3.83
N ALA A 310 -15.47 -0.58 5.15
CA ALA A 310 -15.73 -1.72 6.05
C ALA A 310 -17.23 -2.11 6.12
N VAL A 311 -18.11 -1.11 6.12
CA VAL A 311 -19.57 -1.33 6.10
C VAL A 311 -20.01 -1.93 4.77
N ALA A 312 -19.43 -1.48 3.67
CA ALA A 312 -19.68 -2.03 2.33
C ALA A 312 -19.18 -3.48 2.19
N THR A 313 -18.01 -3.82 2.75
CA THR A 313 -17.53 -5.22 2.81
C THR A 313 -18.52 -6.10 3.58
N HIS A 314 -19.04 -5.61 4.72
CA HIS A 314 -20.05 -6.34 5.48
C HIS A 314 -21.35 -6.51 4.69
N ALA A 315 -21.79 -5.48 3.97
CA ALA A 315 -22.95 -5.56 3.09
C ALA A 315 -22.80 -6.64 2.00
N ASP A 316 -21.62 -6.72 1.36
CA ASP A 316 -21.34 -7.76 0.36
C ASP A 316 -21.32 -9.16 0.99
N ASN A 317 -20.72 -9.32 2.18
CA ASN A 317 -20.71 -10.58 2.92
C ASN A 317 -22.13 -11.03 3.34
N CYS A 318 -23.05 -10.09 3.56
CA CYS A 318 -24.47 -10.38 3.78
C CYS A 318 -25.26 -10.64 2.48
N GLY A 319 -24.60 -10.71 1.32
CA GLY A 319 -25.22 -10.95 0.01
C GLY A 319 -25.86 -9.70 -0.63
N ARG A 320 -25.68 -8.51 -0.03
CA ARG A 320 -26.25 -7.24 -0.52
C ARG A 320 -25.26 -6.48 -1.38
N ARG A 321 -24.89 -7.09 -2.51
CA ARG A 321 -23.87 -6.58 -3.43
C ARG A 321 -24.19 -5.18 -4.00
N LYS A 322 -25.46 -4.91 -4.29
CA LYS A 322 -25.93 -3.60 -4.78
C LYS A 322 -25.75 -2.51 -3.72
N LEU A 323 -26.16 -2.77 -2.48
CA LEU A 323 -25.93 -1.86 -1.36
C LEU A 323 -24.43 -1.60 -1.15
N ALA A 324 -23.60 -2.65 -1.22
CA ALA A 324 -22.15 -2.53 -1.10
C ALA A 324 -21.58 -1.57 -2.17
N ALA A 325 -21.96 -1.74 -3.44
CA ALA A 325 -21.55 -0.84 -4.52
C ALA A 325 -21.97 0.61 -4.26
N MET A 326 -23.21 0.85 -3.82
CA MET A 326 -23.69 2.20 -3.49
C MET A 326 -22.92 2.84 -2.32
N LEU A 327 -22.62 2.08 -1.26
CA LEU A 327 -21.83 2.57 -0.12
C LEU A 327 -20.39 2.93 -0.53
N VAL A 328 -19.82 2.22 -1.50
CA VAL A 328 -18.45 2.46 -1.99
C VAL A 328 -18.33 3.77 -2.76
N GLU A 329 -19.39 4.23 -3.42
CA GLU A 329 -19.41 5.55 -4.08
C GLU A 329 -19.21 6.71 -3.09
N HIS A 330 -19.57 6.50 -1.81
CA HIS A 330 -19.38 7.47 -0.74
C HIS A 330 -18.01 7.39 -0.05
N GLU A 331 -17.17 6.39 -0.33
CA GLU A 331 -15.81 6.34 0.23
C GLU A 331 -14.92 7.38 -0.48
N PRO A 332 -14.37 8.37 0.24
CA PRO A 332 -13.58 9.44 -0.37
C PRO A 332 -12.18 8.99 -0.80
N ARG A 333 -11.67 7.88 -0.26
CA ARG A 333 -10.31 7.38 -0.50
C ARG A 333 -10.30 6.33 -1.61
N SER A 334 -9.79 6.70 -2.78
CA SER A 334 -9.66 5.78 -3.92
C SER A 334 -8.83 4.52 -3.60
N THR A 335 -7.82 4.63 -2.71
CA THR A 335 -7.00 3.49 -2.27
C THR A 335 -7.76 2.44 -1.48
N LYS A 336 -8.88 2.79 -0.84
CA LYS A 336 -9.80 1.84 -0.19
C LYS A 336 -10.96 1.46 -1.11
N GLN A 337 -11.43 2.42 -1.91
CA GLN A 337 -12.53 2.26 -2.84
C GLN A 337 -12.23 1.21 -3.92
N VAL A 338 -11.07 1.32 -4.58
CA VAL A 338 -10.71 0.47 -5.73
C VAL A 338 -10.54 -1.00 -5.34
N PRO A 339 -9.75 -1.38 -4.30
CA PRO A 339 -9.65 -2.78 -3.88
C PRO A 339 -10.99 -3.40 -3.48
N LEU A 340 -11.87 -2.61 -2.89
CA LEU A 340 -13.20 -3.06 -2.48
C LEU A 340 -14.14 -3.26 -3.69
N LEU A 341 -14.11 -2.37 -4.69
CA LEU A 341 -14.84 -2.61 -5.95
C LEU A 341 -14.37 -3.91 -6.63
N LEU A 342 -13.06 -4.19 -6.58
CA LEU A 342 -12.51 -5.45 -7.10
C LEU A 342 -12.99 -6.67 -6.31
N SER A 343 -13.10 -6.61 -4.97
CA SER A 343 -13.65 -7.73 -4.19
C SER A 343 -15.15 -7.93 -4.45
N ILE A 344 -15.88 -6.84 -4.66
CA ILE A 344 -17.30 -6.83 -5.06
C ILE A 344 -17.44 -7.15 -6.58
N GLY A 345 -16.35 -7.45 -7.29
CA GLY A 345 -16.41 -7.87 -8.70
C GLY A 345 -16.93 -6.80 -9.68
N GLU A 346 -17.03 -5.56 -9.24
CA GLU A 346 -17.40 -4.38 -10.04
C GLU A 346 -16.14 -3.85 -10.75
N GLU A 347 -15.53 -4.69 -11.59
CA GLU A 347 -14.23 -4.44 -12.24
C GLU A 347 -14.25 -3.22 -13.16
N ASP A 348 -15.33 -3.00 -13.90
CA ASP A 348 -15.48 -1.84 -14.79
C ASP A 348 -15.50 -0.53 -14.00
N THR A 349 -16.25 -0.49 -12.90
CA THR A 349 -16.32 0.66 -12.00
C THR A 349 -15.00 0.86 -11.28
N ALA A 350 -14.34 -0.21 -10.84
CA ALA A 350 -13.00 -0.17 -10.24
C ALA A 350 -11.98 0.47 -11.19
N LEU A 351 -12.01 0.08 -12.47
CA LEU A 351 -11.09 0.62 -13.47
C LEU A 351 -11.36 2.10 -13.75
N VAL A 352 -12.63 2.52 -13.82
CA VAL A 352 -12.99 3.94 -13.94
C VAL A 352 -12.47 4.73 -12.74
N LYS A 353 -12.76 4.29 -11.52
CA LYS A 353 -12.32 4.97 -10.29
C LYS A 353 -10.81 5.01 -10.13
N ALA A 354 -10.11 3.95 -10.52
CA ALA A 354 -8.64 3.96 -10.56
C ALA A 354 -8.11 5.00 -11.56
N THR A 355 -8.69 5.08 -12.76
CA THR A 355 -8.26 6.10 -13.75
C THR A 355 -8.59 7.53 -13.32
N GLU A 356 -9.73 7.76 -12.66
CA GLU A 356 -10.12 9.06 -12.10
C GLU A 356 -9.21 9.50 -10.96
N SER A 357 -8.67 8.55 -10.18
CA SER A 357 -7.76 8.83 -9.07
C SER A 357 -6.40 9.38 -9.52
N GLY A 358 -6.00 9.13 -10.77
CA GLY A 358 -4.69 9.47 -11.30
C GLY A 358 -3.52 8.65 -10.73
N ASP A 359 -3.78 7.73 -9.81
CA ASP A 359 -2.77 6.85 -9.22
C ASP A 359 -2.45 5.67 -10.16
N THR A 360 -1.24 5.67 -10.71
CA THR A 360 -0.79 4.63 -11.65
C THR A 360 -0.75 3.25 -11.01
N ASP A 361 -0.46 3.16 -9.71
CA ASP A 361 -0.35 1.89 -9.00
C ASP A 361 -1.74 1.27 -8.81
N LEU A 362 -2.76 2.08 -8.51
CA LEU A 362 -4.15 1.61 -8.47
C LEU A 362 -4.64 1.17 -9.86
N VAL A 363 -4.25 1.87 -10.92
CA VAL A 363 -4.60 1.46 -12.29
C VAL A 363 -3.93 0.12 -12.63
N TYR A 364 -2.65 -0.07 -12.29
CA TYR A 364 -1.97 -1.35 -12.47
C TYR A 364 -2.58 -2.48 -11.64
N LEU A 365 -2.96 -2.20 -10.39
CA LEU A 365 -3.65 -3.15 -9.52
C LEU A 365 -4.91 -3.70 -10.22
N VAL A 366 -5.74 -2.81 -10.76
CA VAL A 366 -6.97 -3.22 -11.48
C VAL A 366 -6.63 -3.95 -12.77
N ILE A 367 -5.70 -3.44 -13.58
CA ILE A 367 -5.30 -4.07 -14.85
C ILE A 367 -4.83 -5.51 -14.61
N PHE A 368 -3.96 -5.73 -13.63
CA PHE A 368 -3.44 -7.07 -13.33
C PHE A 368 -4.49 -7.99 -12.74
N HIS A 369 -5.41 -7.46 -11.93
CA HIS A 369 -6.54 -8.23 -11.41
C HIS A 369 -7.43 -8.76 -12.54
N ILE A 370 -7.86 -7.86 -13.45
CA ILE A 370 -8.72 -8.21 -14.58
C ILE A 370 -7.98 -9.17 -15.52
N TRP A 371 -6.71 -8.90 -15.82
CA TRP A 371 -5.91 -9.75 -16.71
C TRP A 371 -5.76 -11.18 -16.18
N GLN A 372 -5.64 -11.38 -14.86
CA GLN A 372 -5.56 -12.72 -14.29
C GLN A 372 -6.90 -13.46 -14.30
N LYS A 373 -8.02 -12.75 -14.13
CA LYS A 373 -9.34 -13.37 -13.96
C LYS A 373 -10.13 -13.53 -15.25
N ARG A 374 -9.88 -12.70 -16.25
CA ARG A 374 -10.73 -12.60 -17.46
C ARG A 374 -10.03 -13.16 -18.69
N PRO A 375 -10.79 -13.71 -19.65
CA PRO A 375 -10.24 -14.07 -20.95
C PRO A 375 -9.59 -12.86 -21.64
N PRO A 376 -8.52 -13.07 -22.44
CA PRO A 376 -7.79 -11.98 -23.08
C PRO A 376 -8.66 -11.00 -23.88
N LEU A 377 -9.63 -11.50 -24.65
CA LEU A 377 -10.49 -10.64 -25.48
C LEU A 377 -11.41 -9.74 -24.65
N GLU A 378 -11.95 -10.24 -23.53
CA GLU A 378 -12.77 -9.44 -22.60
C GLU A 378 -11.91 -8.36 -21.93
N PHE A 379 -10.71 -8.73 -21.48
CA PHE A 379 -9.74 -7.79 -20.93
C PHE A 379 -9.39 -6.69 -21.94
N PHE A 380 -9.09 -7.06 -23.19
CA PHE A 380 -8.78 -6.10 -24.25
C PHE A 380 -9.92 -5.12 -24.50
N ALA A 381 -11.16 -5.61 -24.57
CA ALA A 381 -12.34 -4.77 -24.75
C ALA A 381 -12.51 -3.77 -23.58
N MET A 382 -12.27 -4.20 -22.34
CA MET A 382 -12.35 -3.33 -21.16
C MET A 382 -11.30 -2.22 -21.16
N ILE A 383 -10.05 -2.51 -21.52
CA ILE A 383 -9.00 -1.48 -21.50
C ILE A 383 -9.04 -0.56 -22.73
N GLN A 384 -9.56 -1.03 -23.87
CA GLN A 384 -9.49 -0.31 -25.14
C GLN A 384 -10.18 1.06 -25.09
N GLY A 385 -11.33 1.16 -24.43
CA GLY A 385 -12.08 2.41 -24.28
C GLY A 385 -11.44 3.42 -23.31
N ARG A 386 -10.42 3.01 -22.54
CA ARG A 386 -9.86 3.78 -21.43
C ARG A 386 -8.39 4.09 -21.72
N VAL A 387 -8.12 5.30 -22.25
CA VAL A 387 -6.81 5.73 -22.77
C VAL A 387 -5.66 5.50 -21.78
N LEU A 388 -5.81 5.94 -20.52
CA LEU A 388 -4.76 5.79 -19.50
C LEU A 388 -4.47 4.31 -19.21
N ALA A 389 -5.50 3.49 -19.01
CA ALA A 389 -5.34 2.06 -18.73
C ALA A 389 -4.69 1.32 -19.91
N ARG A 390 -5.12 1.64 -21.14
CA ARG A 390 -4.52 1.13 -22.37
C ARG A 390 -3.04 1.47 -22.46
N ASP A 391 -2.68 2.75 -22.27
CA ASP A 391 -1.32 3.21 -22.47
C ASP A 391 -0.37 2.64 -21.41
N LEU A 392 -0.83 2.51 -20.16
CA LEU A 392 -0.10 1.84 -19.08
C LEU A 392 0.10 0.35 -19.35
N PHE A 393 -0.93 -0.35 -19.85
CA PHE A 393 -0.82 -1.74 -20.28
C PHE A 393 0.18 -1.89 -21.44
N VAL A 394 0.10 -1.03 -22.46
CA VAL A 394 1.04 -1.04 -23.60
C VAL A 394 2.48 -0.78 -23.14
N ALA A 395 2.70 0.18 -22.24
CA ALA A 395 4.02 0.46 -21.68
C ALA A 395 4.58 -0.76 -20.93
N TYR A 396 3.78 -1.41 -20.10
CA TYR A 396 4.18 -2.61 -19.37
C TYR A 396 4.45 -3.81 -20.31
N ALA A 397 3.54 -4.08 -21.24
CA ALA A 397 3.63 -5.23 -22.13
C ALA A 397 4.81 -5.14 -23.11
N ARG A 398 5.23 -3.92 -23.50
CA ARG A 398 6.44 -3.69 -24.31
C ARG A 398 7.71 -4.22 -23.64
N CYS A 399 7.80 -4.17 -22.32
CA CYS A 399 8.98 -4.60 -21.56
C CYS A 399 8.92 -6.07 -21.17
N HIS A 400 7.73 -6.60 -20.84
CA HIS A 400 7.63 -7.91 -20.18
C HIS A 400 6.87 -8.99 -20.97
N LYS A 401 5.94 -8.62 -21.87
CA LYS A 401 4.99 -9.58 -22.49
C LYS A 401 4.70 -9.21 -23.96
N HIS A 402 5.71 -9.34 -24.80
CA HIS A 402 5.67 -8.91 -26.20
C HIS A 402 4.65 -9.67 -27.07
N GLU A 403 4.48 -10.98 -26.89
CA GLU A 403 3.47 -11.75 -27.63
C GLU A 403 2.05 -11.27 -27.34
N PHE A 404 1.74 -11.04 -26.07
CA PHE A 404 0.42 -10.60 -25.64
C PHE A 404 0.09 -9.18 -26.14
N LEU A 405 1.10 -8.34 -26.31
CA LEU A 405 0.95 -7.03 -26.94
C LEU A 405 0.57 -7.13 -28.43
N LYS A 406 1.10 -8.13 -29.15
CA LYS A 406 0.73 -8.38 -30.55
C LYS A 406 -0.73 -8.81 -30.64
N ASP A 407 -1.17 -9.72 -29.76
CA ASP A 407 -2.58 -10.15 -29.69
C ASP A 407 -3.54 -8.98 -29.44
N PHE A 408 -3.18 -8.07 -28.53
CA PHE A 408 -3.95 -6.86 -28.25
C PHE A 408 -4.08 -5.93 -29.48
N PHE A 409 -2.99 -5.67 -30.19
CA PHE A 409 -3.06 -4.82 -31.38
C PHE A 409 -3.77 -5.50 -32.55
N LEU A 410 -3.69 -6.82 -32.67
CA LEU A 410 -4.49 -7.59 -33.63
C LEU A 410 -5.98 -7.49 -33.30
N SER A 411 -6.38 -7.66 -32.04
CA SER A 411 -7.80 -7.60 -31.64
C SER A 411 -8.40 -6.21 -31.81
N THR A 412 -7.59 -5.15 -31.71
CA THR A 412 -8.03 -3.75 -31.91
C THR A 412 -8.01 -3.31 -33.38
N GLY A 413 -7.55 -4.16 -34.30
CA GLY A 413 -7.44 -3.85 -35.73
C GLY A 413 -6.24 -3.00 -36.11
N LEU A 414 -5.33 -2.72 -35.16
CA LEU A 414 -4.10 -1.94 -35.37
C LEU A 414 -2.97 -2.81 -35.93
N ILE A 415 -3.23 -3.42 -37.09
CA ILE A 415 -2.32 -4.39 -37.74
C ILE A 415 -0.96 -3.80 -38.13
N HIS A 416 -0.90 -2.50 -38.42
CA HIS A 416 0.37 -1.83 -38.76
C HIS A 416 1.29 -1.74 -37.54
N VAL A 417 0.75 -1.57 -36.32
CA VAL A 417 1.55 -1.57 -35.10
C VAL A 417 2.17 -2.94 -34.88
N VAL A 418 1.41 -4.02 -35.13
CA VAL A 418 1.91 -5.41 -35.07
C VAL A 418 3.03 -5.62 -36.09
N ALA A 419 2.89 -5.09 -37.30
CA ALA A 419 3.92 -5.16 -38.33
C ALA A 419 5.22 -4.47 -37.89
N PHE A 420 5.13 -3.27 -37.29
CA PHE A 420 6.31 -2.60 -36.72
C PHE A 420 6.94 -3.39 -35.56
N LEU A 421 6.13 -4.01 -34.69
CA LEU A 421 6.64 -4.85 -33.60
C LEU A 421 7.39 -6.07 -34.15
N LEU A 422 6.83 -6.79 -35.12
CA LEU A 422 7.49 -7.93 -35.77
C LEU A 422 8.78 -7.53 -36.50
N TRP A 423 8.78 -6.34 -37.13
CA TRP A 423 9.98 -5.84 -37.79
C TRP A 423 11.06 -5.48 -36.77
N LYS A 424 10.70 -4.86 -35.64
CA LYS A 424 11.64 -4.63 -34.53
C LYS A 424 12.17 -5.94 -33.93
N GLU A 425 11.30 -6.93 -33.71
CA GLU A 425 11.69 -8.26 -33.23
C GLU A 425 12.72 -8.92 -34.17
N SER A 426 12.53 -8.75 -35.50
CA SER A 426 13.50 -9.23 -36.49
C SER A 426 14.88 -8.56 -36.36
N TRP A 427 14.94 -7.30 -35.91
CA TRP A 427 16.18 -6.58 -35.68
C TRP A 427 16.88 -7.06 -34.41
N ASP A 428 16.13 -7.21 -33.32
CA ASP A 428 16.65 -7.70 -32.05
C ASP A 428 17.22 -9.13 -32.17
N MET A 429 16.63 -9.97 -33.03
CA MET A 429 17.22 -11.27 -33.40
C MET A 429 18.59 -11.18 -34.08
N GLY A 430 18.87 -10.10 -34.82
CA GLY A 430 20.12 -9.88 -35.55
C GLY A 430 21.28 -9.39 -34.68
N ILE A 431 20.99 -8.68 -33.57
CA ILE A 431 22.00 -8.17 -32.63
C ILE A 431 22.70 -9.31 -31.87
N ASN A 432 22.11 -10.51 -31.82
CA ASN A 432 22.69 -11.65 -31.12
C ASN A 432 24.03 -12.10 -31.76
N PRO A 433 25.14 -12.17 -31.02
CA PRO A 433 26.47 -12.51 -31.57
C PRO A 433 26.53 -13.86 -32.30
N MET A 434 25.68 -14.82 -31.93
CA MET A 434 25.55 -16.13 -32.59
C MET A 434 24.88 -16.07 -33.97
N ALA A 435 24.16 -15.00 -34.30
CA ALA A 435 23.53 -14.81 -35.62
C ALA A 435 24.54 -14.35 -36.69
N SER A 436 25.63 -13.69 -36.28
CA SER A 436 26.64 -13.10 -37.18
C SER A 436 27.54 -14.11 -37.91
N LYS A 437 27.57 -15.37 -37.48
CA LYS A 437 28.43 -16.42 -38.06
C LYS A 437 27.61 -17.38 -38.92
N GLY A 438 27.17 -16.93 -40.10
CA GLY A 438 26.57 -17.79 -41.15
C GLY A 438 25.44 -18.70 -40.66
N SER A 439 24.68 -18.26 -39.65
CA SER A 439 23.80 -19.11 -38.87
C SER A 439 22.46 -19.36 -39.58
N PRO A 440 21.81 -20.53 -39.39
CA PRO A 440 20.43 -20.80 -39.84
C PRO A 440 19.36 -19.83 -39.27
N LEU A 441 19.73 -18.93 -38.36
CA LEU A 441 18.89 -17.88 -37.77
C LEU A 441 18.41 -16.81 -38.78
N HIS A 442 19.03 -16.68 -39.96
CA HIS A 442 18.55 -15.74 -40.99
C HIS A 442 17.19 -16.14 -41.57
N GLY A 443 16.89 -17.43 -41.67
CA GLY A 443 15.60 -17.93 -42.17
C GLY A 443 14.42 -17.47 -41.30
N PRO A 444 14.43 -17.73 -39.98
CA PRO A 444 13.44 -17.21 -39.04
C PRO A 444 13.29 -15.69 -39.09
N ARG A 445 14.40 -14.94 -39.15
CA ARG A 445 14.38 -13.48 -39.24
C ARG A 445 13.69 -12.96 -40.51
N ILE A 446 14.04 -13.53 -41.66
CA ILE A 446 13.40 -13.21 -42.95
C ILE A 446 11.90 -13.51 -42.90
N LYS A 447 11.49 -14.63 -42.31
CA LYS A 447 10.06 -14.98 -42.14
C LYS A 447 9.31 -13.94 -41.30
N LEU A 448 9.92 -13.37 -40.26
CA LEU A 448 9.30 -12.28 -39.49
C LEU A 448 9.12 -11.02 -40.32
N ILE A 449 10.12 -10.64 -41.12
CA ILE A 449 10.04 -9.47 -42.01
C ILE A 449 8.98 -9.70 -43.09
N GLU A 450 8.89 -10.90 -43.67
CA GLU A 450 7.85 -11.26 -44.64
C GLU A 450 6.44 -11.21 -44.02
N LYS A 451 6.27 -11.63 -42.76
CA LYS A 451 5.01 -11.46 -42.02
C LYS A 451 4.68 -9.97 -41.82
N ALA A 452 5.66 -9.15 -41.39
CA ALA A 452 5.48 -7.71 -41.24
C ALA A 452 5.06 -7.05 -42.57
N ARG A 453 5.72 -7.40 -43.68
CA ARG A 453 5.35 -6.96 -45.04
C ARG A 453 3.88 -7.31 -45.36
N ASN A 454 3.49 -8.55 -45.12
CA ASN A 454 2.12 -8.99 -45.42
C ASN A 454 1.09 -8.18 -44.62
N LEU A 455 1.39 -7.86 -43.35
CA LEU A 455 0.52 -7.00 -42.53
C LEU A 455 0.47 -5.56 -43.06
N PHE A 456 1.61 -4.93 -43.39
CA PHE A 456 1.61 -3.59 -43.97
C PHE A 456 0.84 -3.52 -45.29
N SER A 457 0.89 -4.58 -46.11
CA SER A 457 0.21 -4.65 -47.40
C SER A 457 -1.33 -4.66 -47.32
N GLN A 458 -1.90 -4.91 -46.13
CA GLN A 458 -3.35 -4.88 -45.91
C GLN A 458 -3.91 -3.45 -45.87
N THR A 459 -3.04 -2.44 -45.70
CA THR A 459 -3.42 -1.02 -45.62
C THR A 459 -2.73 -0.20 -46.71
N LYS A 460 -3.47 0.73 -47.34
CA LYS A 460 -2.90 1.62 -48.38
C LYS A 460 -1.93 2.67 -47.84
N GLU A 461 -2.06 3.04 -46.56
CA GLU A 461 -1.21 4.03 -45.91
C GLU A 461 0.25 3.55 -45.80
N HIS A 462 0.46 2.26 -45.52
CA HIS A 462 1.79 1.67 -45.30
C HIS A 462 2.41 1.02 -46.54
N THR A 463 2.14 1.58 -47.72
CA THR A 463 2.69 1.06 -48.99
C THR A 463 4.22 1.18 -49.05
N PHE A 464 4.77 2.25 -48.47
CA PHE A 464 6.22 2.44 -48.36
C PHE A 464 6.86 1.38 -47.46
N GLU A 465 6.32 1.17 -46.27
CA GLU A 465 6.83 0.24 -45.26
C GLU A 465 6.72 -1.20 -45.74
N SER A 466 5.63 -1.55 -46.42
CA SER A 466 5.49 -2.84 -47.11
C SER A 466 6.64 -3.06 -48.11
N LYS A 467 6.88 -2.09 -48.99
CA LYS A 467 7.96 -2.19 -49.98
C LYS A 467 9.34 -2.21 -49.33
N ALA A 468 9.56 -1.42 -48.28
CA ALA A 468 10.81 -1.38 -47.54
C ALA A 468 11.08 -2.70 -46.80
N ALA A 469 10.06 -3.33 -46.20
CA ALA A 469 10.17 -4.67 -45.60
C ALA A 469 10.48 -5.73 -46.66
N GLU A 470 9.87 -5.64 -47.85
CA GLU A 470 10.19 -6.53 -48.98
C GLU A 470 11.65 -6.39 -49.42
N GLU A 471 12.12 -5.15 -49.64
CA GLU A 471 13.51 -4.87 -50.02
C GLU A 471 14.49 -5.32 -48.92
N HIS A 472 14.15 -5.12 -47.65
CA HIS A 472 14.96 -5.58 -46.52
C HIS A 472 15.10 -7.12 -46.49
N ALA A 473 14.00 -7.86 -46.63
CA ALA A 473 14.04 -9.32 -46.69
C ALA A 473 14.85 -9.83 -47.91
N LYS A 474 14.70 -9.17 -49.07
CA LYS A 474 15.48 -9.48 -50.28
C LYS A 474 16.97 -9.21 -50.08
N LEU A 475 17.33 -8.11 -49.44
CA LEU A 475 18.72 -7.74 -49.20
C LEU A 475 19.41 -8.78 -48.30
N LEU A 476 18.75 -9.18 -47.20
CA LEU A 476 19.28 -10.22 -46.31
C LEU A 476 19.51 -11.56 -47.02
N LYS A 477 18.60 -11.96 -47.93
CA LYS A 477 18.79 -13.19 -48.76
C LYS A 477 20.04 -13.09 -49.62
N ILE A 478 20.20 -11.97 -50.35
CA ILE A 478 21.37 -11.73 -51.21
C ILE A 478 22.65 -11.67 -50.38
N GLN A 479 22.64 -10.97 -49.25
CA GLN A 479 23.80 -10.87 -48.36
C GLN A 479 24.20 -12.25 -47.84
N HIS A 480 23.25 -13.07 -47.41
CA HIS A 480 23.53 -14.43 -46.96
C HIS A 480 24.15 -15.32 -48.06
N GLU A 481 23.63 -15.23 -49.30
CA GLU A 481 24.24 -15.90 -50.46
C GLU A 481 25.68 -15.42 -50.71
N LEU A 482 25.92 -14.11 -50.57
CA LEU A 482 27.25 -13.52 -50.74
C LEU A 482 28.22 -13.99 -49.66
N GLU A 483 27.81 -14.06 -48.40
CA GLU A 483 28.65 -14.61 -47.32
C GLU A 483 28.96 -16.09 -47.54
N ALA A 484 27.98 -16.88 -48.00
CA ALA A 484 28.18 -18.29 -48.33
C ALA A 484 29.18 -18.48 -49.49
N CYS A 485 29.05 -17.68 -50.55
CA CYS A 485 29.94 -17.75 -51.71
C CYS A 485 31.35 -17.20 -51.44
N THR A 486 31.47 -16.12 -50.67
CA THR A 486 32.76 -15.46 -50.37
C THR A 486 33.45 -16.03 -49.14
N LYS A 487 32.73 -16.78 -48.30
CA LYS A 487 33.16 -17.27 -46.97
C LYS A 487 33.57 -16.14 -46.02
N GLN A 488 33.00 -14.95 -46.18
CA GLN A 488 33.26 -13.77 -45.35
C GLN A 488 31.97 -13.25 -44.73
N ALA A 489 31.93 -13.19 -43.39
CA ALA A 489 30.78 -12.69 -42.63
C ALA A 489 30.83 -11.16 -42.48
N ILE A 490 30.69 -10.45 -43.60
CA ILE A 490 30.82 -8.98 -43.66
C ILE A 490 29.66 -8.29 -44.41
N PHE A 491 28.74 -9.07 -44.97
CA PHE A 491 27.70 -8.55 -45.86
C PHE A 491 26.37 -8.36 -45.12
N VAL A 492 26.02 -9.29 -44.24
CA VAL A 492 24.73 -9.26 -43.53
C VAL A 492 24.63 -7.98 -42.70
N ASP A 493 23.44 -7.38 -42.69
CA ASP A 493 23.10 -6.14 -41.98
C ASP A 493 23.82 -4.88 -42.47
N SER A 494 24.66 -5.00 -43.49
CA SER A 494 25.21 -3.84 -44.18
C SER A 494 24.13 -3.15 -45.03
N SER A 495 24.27 -1.84 -45.25
CA SER A 495 23.36 -1.11 -46.13
C SER A 495 23.55 -1.56 -47.59
N ILE A 496 22.57 -1.29 -48.46
CA ILE A 496 22.70 -1.53 -49.93
C ILE A 496 24.01 -0.91 -50.48
N ASN A 497 24.41 0.26 -49.96
CA ASN A 497 25.65 0.92 -50.37
C ASN A 497 26.88 0.15 -49.97
N ASP A 498 26.90 -0.30 -48.72
CA ASP A 498 28.06 -0.97 -48.15
C ASP A 498 28.18 -2.38 -48.74
N THR A 499 27.05 -3.07 -48.97
CA THR A 499 27.03 -4.32 -49.75
C THR A 499 27.66 -4.12 -51.13
N ILE A 500 27.26 -3.09 -51.89
CA ILE A 500 27.83 -2.78 -53.21
C ILE A 500 29.34 -2.48 -53.11
N ARG A 501 29.76 -1.62 -52.18
CA ARG A 501 31.17 -1.26 -51.98
C ARG A 501 32.00 -2.48 -51.64
N THR A 502 31.55 -3.30 -50.69
CA THR A 502 32.23 -4.53 -50.27
C THR A 502 32.32 -5.54 -51.41
N CYS A 503 31.27 -5.72 -52.22
CA CYS A 503 31.35 -6.56 -53.41
C CYS A 503 32.44 -6.09 -54.38
N ILE A 504 32.59 -4.78 -54.59
CA ILE A 504 33.60 -4.22 -55.49
C ILE A 504 35.01 -4.36 -54.90
N VAL A 505 35.18 -4.09 -53.60
CA VAL A 505 36.45 -4.24 -52.88
C VAL A 505 36.96 -5.69 -52.92
N LEU A 506 36.06 -6.67 -52.87
CA LEU A 506 36.38 -8.10 -53.01
C LEU A 506 36.53 -8.58 -54.47
N GLY A 507 36.44 -7.67 -55.45
CA GLY A 507 36.57 -8.00 -56.88
C GLY A 507 35.33 -8.66 -57.50
N ASN A 508 34.24 -8.84 -56.75
CA ASN A 508 32.99 -9.45 -57.23
C ASN A 508 32.08 -8.40 -57.91
N ASN A 509 32.54 -7.86 -59.03
CA ASN A 509 31.84 -6.84 -59.80
C ASN A 509 30.47 -7.30 -60.34
N ARG A 510 30.31 -8.60 -60.62
CA ARG A 510 29.03 -9.17 -61.08
C ARG A 510 27.97 -9.10 -60.00
N ALA A 511 28.32 -9.45 -58.75
CA ALA A 511 27.41 -9.32 -57.61
C ALA A 511 27.03 -7.86 -57.35
N ALA A 512 27.98 -6.93 -57.43
CA ALA A 512 27.71 -5.50 -57.25
C ALA A 512 26.68 -4.96 -58.27
N ILE A 513 26.79 -5.37 -59.54
CA ILE A 513 25.82 -5.01 -60.58
C ILE A 513 24.46 -5.65 -60.30
N LYS A 514 24.41 -6.92 -59.88
CA LYS A 514 23.15 -7.61 -59.49
C LYS A 514 22.42 -6.83 -58.39
N VAL A 515 23.12 -6.42 -57.33
CA VAL A 515 22.54 -5.62 -56.23
C VAL A 515 22.05 -4.26 -56.76
N LYS A 516 22.84 -3.57 -57.59
CA LYS A 516 22.43 -2.30 -58.20
C LYS A 516 21.11 -2.42 -58.98
N THR A 517 20.99 -3.46 -59.83
CA THR A 517 19.80 -3.66 -60.67
C THR A 517 18.58 -4.05 -59.84
N GLU A 518 18.76 -4.93 -58.85
CA GLU A 518 17.67 -5.43 -58.01
C GLU A 518 17.03 -4.31 -57.18
N PHE A 519 17.87 -3.47 -56.53
CA PHE A 519 17.41 -2.38 -55.67
C PHE A 519 17.24 -1.05 -56.41
N LYS A 520 17.30 -1.05 -57.74
CA LYS A 520 17.14 0.15 -58.60
C LYS A 520 17.99 1.34 -58.13
N VAL A 521 19.25 1.07 -57.76
CA VAL A 521 20.18 2.11 -57.31
C VAL A 521 20.45 3.06 -58.46
N SER A 522 20.19 4.36 -58.25
CA SER A 522 20.35 5.38 -59.28
C SER A 522 21.79 5.41 -59.83
N ASP A 523 21.93 5.73 -61.12
CA ASP A 523 23.26 5.79 -61.74
C ASP A 523 24.14 6.83 -61.04
N LYS A 524 23.59 7.98 -60.60
CA LYS A 524 24.31 8.97 -59.81
C LYS A 524 24.98 8.33 -58.58
N ARG A 525 24.23 7.56 -57.80
CA ARG A 525 24.72 6.89 -56.59
C ARG A 525 25.72 5.77 -56.92
N TRP A 526 25.45 5.00 -57.97
CA TRP A 526 26.36 3.94 -58.43
C TRP A 526 27.77 4.44 -58.76
N TYR A 527 27.89 5.56 -59.47
CA TYR A 527 29.20 6.12 -59.85
C TYR A 527 30.01 6.56 -58.61
N TRP A 528 29.36 7.16 -57.61
CA TRP A 528 30.00 7.45 -56.32
C TRP A 528 30.47 6.20 -55.60
N LEU A 529 29.62 5.18 -55.48
CA LEU A 529 29.99 3.94 -54.79
C LEU A 529 31.14 3.22 -55.48
N LYS A 530 31.10 3.09 -56.82
CA LYS A 530 32.12 2.37 -57.59
C LYS A 530 33.44 3.13 -57.65
N ALA A 531 33.43 4.44 -57.84
CA ALA A 531 34.67 5.23 -57.85
C ALA A 531 35.42 5.15 -56.50
N PHE A 532 34.69 5.34 -55.39
CA PHE A 532 35.27 5.26 -54.05
C PHE A 532 35.74 3.85 -53.68
N ALA A 533 34.99 2.82 -54.07
CA ALA A 533 35.40 1.44 -53.82
C ALA A 533 36.68 1.06 -54.60
N LEU A 534 36.80 1.47 -55.86
CA LEU A 534 38.01 1.24 -56.68
C LEU A 534 39.22 2.03 -56.17
N ALA A 535 39.02 3.28 -55.76
CA ALA A 535 40.08 4.09 -55.14
C ALA A 535 40.55 3.49 -53.80
N ARG A 536 39.63 2.92 -53.00
CA ARG A 536 39.97 2.27 -51.72
C ARG A 536 40.89 1.07 -51.88
N ILE A 537 40.73 0.29 -52.95
CA ILE A 537 41.64 -0.83 -53.29
C ILE A 537 42.84 -0.40 -54.15
N LYS A 538 42.97 0.91 -54.45
CA LYS A 538 44.00 1.50 -55.32
C LYS A 538 44.05 0.88 -56.73
N ASP A 539 42.92 0.40 -57.23
CA ASP A 539 42.81 -0.13 -58.60
C ASP A 539 42.53 1.02 -59.58
N TRP A 540 43.58 1.80 -59.84
CA TRP A 540 43.54 2.97 -60.72
C TRP A 540 43.29 2.59 -62.18
N ALA A 541 43.75 1.41 -62.61
CA ALA A 541 43.51 0.91 -63.96
C ALA A 541 42.01 0.63 -64.21
N ALA A 542 41.33 0.00 -63.23
CA ALA A 542 39.89 -0.20 -63.30
C ALA A 542 39.11 1.10 -63.17
N LEU A 543 39.57 2.06 -62.36
CA LEU A 543 38.97 3.39 -62.25
C LEU A 543 39.05 4.15 -63.58
N GLU A 544 40.20 4.13 -64.25
CA GLU A 544 40.40 4.76 -65.55
C GLU A 544 39.52 4.11 -66.62
N LYS A 545 39.45 2.78 -66.63
CA LYS A 545 38.54 2.03 -67.51
C LYS A 545 37.08 2.43 -67.25
N PHE A 546 36.66 2.50 -65.99
CA PHE A 546 35.30 2.87 -65.61
C PHE A 546 34.94 4.29 -66.06
N SER A 547 35.90 5.23 -66.02
CA SER A 547 35.72 6.60 -66.49
C SER A 547 35.43 6.72 -68.01
N LYS A 548 35.86 5.71 -68.79
CA LYS A 548 35.74 5.67 -70.26
C LYS A 548 34.53 4.87 -70.74
N GLU A 549 33.86 4.10 -69.88
CA GLU A 549 32.73 3.24 -70.27
C GLU A 549 31.51 4.04 -70.76
N LYS A 550 31.01 4.95 -69.93
CA LYS A 550 29.86 5.81 -70.23
C LYS A 550 30.06 7.17 -69.55
N ARG A 551 29.44 8.21 -70.12
CA ARG A 551 29.52 9.57 -69.56
C ARG A 551 28.82 9.58 -68.18
N PRO A 552 29.50 9.96 -67.08
CA PRO A 552 28.89 9.93 -65.74
C PRO A 552 27.72 10.92 -65.62
N PRO A 553 26.57 10.55 -65.00
CA PRO A 553 25.38 11.42 -64.93
C PRO A 553 25.54 12.71 -64.10
N MET A 554 26.58 12.80 -63.27
CA MET A 554 26.92 13.98 -62.44
C MET A 554 28.31 14.54 -62.82
N GLY A 555 28.82 14.21 -64.00
CA GLY A 555 30.20 14.55 -64.38
C GLY A 555 31.25 13.76 -63.60
N PHE A 556 32.51 14.20 -63.69
CA PHE A 556 33.66 13.47 -63.18
C PHE A 556 33.96 13.72 -61.69
N ARG A 557 33.10 14.48 -60.98
CA ARG A 557 33.24 14.78 -59.55
C ARG A 557 33.48 13.55 -58.67
N PRO A 558 32.76 12.43 -58.82
CA PRO A 558 33.00 11.24 -58.00
C PRO A 558 34.39 10.63 -58.17
N PHE A 559 35.00 10.77 -59.36
CA PHE A 559 36.35 10.26 -59.64
C PHE A 559 37.41 11.16 -59.03
N VAL A 560 37.24 12.48 -59.15
CA VAL A 560 38.14 13.48 -58.58
C VAL A 560 38.18 13.37 -57.06
N GLU A 561 37.01 13.35 -56.41
CA GLU A 561 36.93 13.25 -54.94
C GLU A 561 37.48 11.91 -54.44
N ALA A 562 37.20 10.80 -55.13
CA ALA A 562 37.78 9.50 -54.78
C ALA A 562 39.32 9.46 -54.88
N CYS A 563 39.91 10.15 -55.88
CA CYS A 563 41.37 10.25 -56.02
C CYS A 563 41.99 11.20 -54.99
N ILE A 564 41.32 12.31 -54.66
CA ILE A 564 41.76 13.26 -53.63
C ILE A 564 41.77 12.58 -52.26
N ASP A 565 40.69 11.88 -51.89
CA ASP A 565 40.59 11.18 -50.60
C ASP A 565 41.63 10.04 -50.44
N ALA A 566 42.11 9.50 -51.56
CA ALA A 566 43.15 8.48 -51.59
C ALA A 566 44.58 9.03 -51.77
N ASP A 567 44.73 10.37 -51.78
CA ASP A 567 45.99 11.12 -51.97
C ASP A 567 46.77 10.77 -53.26
N GLU A 568 46.05 10.39 -54.33
CA GLU A 568 46.66 10.04 -55.62
C GLU A 568 46.51 11.19 -56.64
N LYS A 569 47.48 12.11 -56.59
CA LYS A 569 47.47 13.33 -57.41
C LYS A 569 47.56 13.04 -58.90
N ALA A 570 48.39 12.07 -59.30
CA ALA A 570 48.61 11.76 -60.72
C ALA A 570 47.34 11.26 -61.40
N GLU A 571 46.52 10.49 -60.67
CA GLU A 571 45.26 9.95 -61.16
C GLU A 571 44.15 11.02 -61.13
N ALA A 572 44.11 11.88 -60.10
CA ALA A 572 43.16 13.00 -60.03
C ALA A 572 43.28 13.95 -61.25
N LEU A 573 44.50 14.24 -61.70
CA LEU A 573 44.79 15.10 -62.86
C LEU A 573 44.15 14.61 -64.17
N LYS A 574 43.83 13.32 -64.30
CA LYS A 574 43.16 12.76 -65.48
C LYS A 574 41.67 13.13 -65.55
N TYR A 575 41.08 13.50 -64.41
CA TYR A 575 39.64 13.74 -64.26
C TYR A 575 39.30 15.21 -64.01
N ILE A 576 40.15 15.96 -63.30
CA ILE A 576 39.91 17.39 -62.99
C ILE A 576 39.62 18.23 -64.25
N PRO A 577 40.39 18.11 -65.36
CA PRO A 577 40.09 18.88 -66.58
C PRO A 577 38.71 18.58 -67.19
N LYS A 578 38.12 17.43 -66.85
CA LYS A 578 36.82 16.98 -67.38
C LYS A 578 35.63 17.48 -66.55
N LEU A 579 35.86 18.17 -65.43
CA LEU A 579 34.81 18.82 -64.64
C LEU A 579 34.24 20.00 -65.42
N SER A 580 32.95 20.04 -65.69
CA SER A 580 32.33 21.12 -66.48
C SER A 580 32.22 22.45 -65.73
N ASP A 581 32.10 22.39 -64.40
CA ASP A 581 32.04 23.57 -63.55
C ASP A 581 33.47 24.06 -63.23
N LEU A 582 33.76 25.31 -63.60
CA LEU A 582 35.06 25.94 -63.38
C LEU A 582 35.33 26.19 -61.89
N VAL A 583 34.28 26.35 -61.08
CA VAL A 583 34.40 26.51 -59.63
C VAL A 583 34.83 25.21 -58.98
N GLU A 584 34.10 24.11 -59.22
CA GLU A 584 34.47 22.77 -58.74
C GLU A 584 35.85 22.35 -59.24
N ARG A 585 36.21 22.72 -60.47
CA ARG A 585 37.52 22.45 -61.05
C ARG A 585 38.63 23.21 -60.32
N GLY A 586 38.44 24.50 -60.07
CA GLY A 586 39.37 25.33 -59.31
C GLY A 586 39.56 24.81 -57.88
N GLU A 587 38.48 24.43 -57.20
CA GLU A 587 38.52 23.85 -55.86
C GLU A 587 39.25 22.50 -55.83
N ALA A 588 39.03 21.65 -56.83
CA ALA A 588 39.72 20.37 -56.95
C ALA A 588 41.23 20.57 -57.17
N TYR A 589 41.63 21.51 -58.04
CA TYR A 589 43.04 21.89 -58.22
C TYR A 589 43.64 22.45 -56.93
N ALA A 590 42.85 23.22 -56.17
CA ALA A 590 43.28 23.75 -54.89
C ALA A 590 43.61 22.63 -53.88
N ARG A 591 42.73 21.63 -53.77
CA ARG A 591 42.90 20.50 -52.83
C ARG A 591 44.09 19.59 -53.16
N ILE A 592 44.46 19.45 -54.44
CA ILE A 592 45.66 18.67 -54.82
C ILE A 592 46.98 19.48 -54.75
N GLY A 593 46.90 20.78 -54.42
CA GLY A 593 48.05 21.66 -54.23
C GLY A 593 48.53 22.38 -55.50
N MET A 594 47.71 22.42 -56.56
CA MET A 594 48.05 23.08 -57.83
C MET A 594 47.55 24.52 -57.86
N ALA A 595 48.35 25.41 -57.27
CA ALA A 595 48.02 26.82 -57.05
C ALA A 595 47.78 27.61 -58.35
N LYS A 596 48.59 27.38 -59.40
CA LYS A 596 48.49 28.14 -60.66
C LYS A 596 47.23 27.76 -61.42
N GLU A 597 46.98 26.47 -61.55
CA GLU A 597 45.84 25.90 -62.26
C GLU A 597 44.52 26.23 -61.55
N ALA A 598 44.52 26.28 -60.20
CA ALA A 598 43.38 26.76 -59.42
C ALA A 598 43.13 28.26 -59.65
N ALA A 599 44.18 29.08 -59.73
CA ALA A 599 44.10 30.51 -60.01
C ALA A 599 43.54 30.80 -61.41
N ASP A 600 44.02 30.06 -62.41
CA ASP A 600 43.61 30.21 -63.80
C ASP A 600 42.14 29.81 -64.01
N CYS A 601 41.67 28.76 -63.33
CA CYS A 601 40.25 28.39 -63.34
C CYS A 601 39.36 29.43 -62.66
N ALA A 602 39.81 30.03 -61.55
CA ALA A 602 39.09 31.10 -60.87
C ALA A 602 39.03 32.38 -61.71
N ALA A 603 40.11 32.74 -62.42
CA ALA A 603 40.14 33.91 -63.31
C ALA A 603 39.17 33.80 -64.50
N GLN A 604 38.80 32.58 -64.89
CA GLN A 604 37.89 32.29 -66.01
C GLN A 604 36.42 32.10 -65.58
N ALA A 605 36.13 32.04 -64.28
CA ALA A 605 34.77 31.88 -63.76
C ALA A 605 34.08 33.24 -63.54
N ASN A 606 32.77 33.32 -63.74
CA ASN A 606 31.99 34.57 -63.55
C ASN A 606 32.06 35.14 -62.12
N ASP A 607 32.24 34.30 -61.09
CA ASP A 607 32.45 34.68 -59.68
C ASP A 607 33.93 34.63 -59.26
N GLY A 608 34.85 34.89 -60.19
CA GLY A 608 36.28 34.66 -60.01
C GLY A 608 36.95 35.41 -58.86
N GLY A 609 36.43 36.58 -58.47
CA GLY A 609 37.00 37.43 -57.43
C GLY A 609 36.94 36.82 -56.02
N GLU A 610 35.81 36.20 -55.64
CA GLU A 610 35.63 35.60 -54.31
C GLU A 610 36.39 34.27 -54.19
N LEU A 611 36.44 33.47 -55.27
CA LEU A 611 37.18 32.21 -55.34
C LEU A 611 38.70 32.43 -55.27
N LEU A 612 39.22 33.47 -55.93
CA LEU A 612 40.63 33.86 -55.82
C LEU A 612 41.02 34.28 -54.41
N GLU A 613 40.15 35.01 -53.70
CA GLU A 613 40.33 35.38 -52.29
C GLU A 613 40.39 34.14 -51.39
N ARG A 614 39.48 33.16 -51.60
CA ARG A 614 39.48 31.90 -50.86
C ARG A 614 40.73 31.06 -51.14
N PHE A 615 41.12 30.91 -52.40
CA PHE A 615 42.36 30.17 -52.74
C PHE A 615 43.60 30.88 -52.21
N ARG A 616 43.66 32.21 -52.25
CA ARG A 616 44.76 32.97 -51.61
C ARG A 616 44.89 32.62 -50.13
N LYS A 617 43.78 32.52 -49.38
CA LYS A 617 43.77 32.11 -47.97
C LYS A 617 44.20 30.65 -47.75
N THR A 618 43.83 29.74 -48.66
CA THR A 618 44.20 28.31 -48.57
C THR A 618 45.68 28.07 -48.92
N PHE A 619 46.28 28.92 -49.78
CA PHE A 619 47.64 28.78 -50.28
C PHE A 619 48.67 29.72 -49.63
N VAL A 620 48.33 30.44 -48.53
CA VAL A 620 49.20 31.44 -47.85
C VAL A 620 50.58 30.90 -47.41
N GLN A 621 50.85 29.60 -47.50
CA GLN A 621 52.18 29.05 -47.26
C GLN A 621 53.07 28.90 -48.52
N ASN A 622 52.57 29.10 -49.75
CA ASN A 622 53.37 28.94 -50.97
C ASN A 622 53.26 30.17 -51.90
N ALA A 623 54.38 30.89 -52.05
CA ALA A 623 54.55 32.17 -52.75
C ALA A 623 54.38 32.12 -54.28
N ILE A 624 53.18 31.80 -54.78
CA ILE A 624 52.91 31.62 -56.22
C ILE A 624 51.81 32.56 -56.75
N PHE A 625 51.01 33.21 -55.90
CA PHE A 625 49.83 33.98 -56.33
C PHE A 625 50.07 35.46 -56.70
N ASP A 626 51.29 35.99 -56.54
CA ASP A 626 51.57 37.42 -56.75
C ASP A 626 51.75 37.84 -58.22
N THR A 627 51.78 36.89 -59.17
CA THR A 627 52.08 37.17 -60.59
C THR A 627 50.88 37.24 -61.54
N LEU A 628 49.66 36.93 -61.11
CA LEU A 628 48.46 37.02 -61.95
C LEU A 628 47.64 38.28 -61.61
N LYS A 629 48.10 39.44 -62.09
CA LYS A 629 47.28 40.67 -62.16
C LYS A 629 46.50 40.66 -63.47
N MET A 630 45.18 40.50 -63.41
CA MET A 630 44.29 40.77 -64.54
C MET A 630 44.21 42.30 -64.79
N PRO A 631 44.19 42.75 -66.06
CA PRO A 631 44.07 44.15 -66.43
C PRO A 631 42.62 44.63 -66.29
N PHE A 632 42.41 45.68 -65.51
CA PHE A 632 41.14 46.41 -65.45
C PHE A 632 40.91 47.18 -66.76
N GLN A 633 39.84 46.85 -67.48
CA GLN A 633 39.12 47.74 -68.42
C GLN A 633 37.67 47.78 -67.89
N GLY A 634 37.18 48.88 -67.28
CA GLY A 634 36.49 50.01 -67.94
C GLY A 634 35.02 49.66 -68.23
N ALA A 635 33.98 50.47 -68.05
CA ALA A 635 33.78 51.84 -67.62
C ALA A 635 32.27 52.04 -67.32
N SER A 636 31.96 53.20 -66.74
CA SER A 636 30.67 53.94 -66.65
C SER A 636 29.48 53.49 -67.49
#